data_AF-B8M4P4-F1
#
_entry.id   AF-B8M4P4-F1
#
_cell.length_a   1.000
_cell.length_b   1.000
_cell.length_c   1.000
_cell.angle_alpha   90.00
_cell.angle_beta   90.00
_cell.angle_gamma   90.00
#
_symmetry.space_group_name_H-M   'P 1'
#
loop_
_entity.id
_entity.type
_entity.pdbx_description
1 polymer ?
#
loop_
_entity_poly.entity_id
_entity_poly.type
_entity_poly.pdbx_seq_one_letter_code
_entity_poly.pdbx_strand_id
1 'polypeptide(L)'
;MASSFLQLVFVARFSKLIATSPAEAGRGTSSEQSCGECVGVPLQGNLTTARGTDGKTGSGMYSINNKCEVASPRVEELLATFRKDGTAQRVWEYFAADFKRITGIHDFAVSSPNDVLSNDFLNWNIDQFHVNILEPVSVDTEYILAWADFIFQAAAGTDSAAPIIKPAIKASDDRPKQKKEFPHRHCDSTRCQTINDKAMAGVLEIYLSRLHDFWMEHGIDTETLKTGSVGAIVSFLALYAGYLYIISLTEAPVTFNVPLPEELRADWNRTKWDDLKGKARRILEDQVQGKWNTERIVSYCPADGRILSTSIPLATRESVDKAVQDAKRAQVEWAQTTFAQRRRLLKTLLKYVLDHQDDIVTACCLDSGKTKVDASFGEILVTAEKLKWTIDHGEKALTPQNRPTNFLMMYKKNTVRYEPLGVVSACVSWNYPFHNLISPVISALFAGNAIVVKPSEQTAWCSSFFVDVIRAALVSCGHSPDLVQLVVCLPQVADSLTSHEDVSQLTFIGSRPVAHKVCESAAKSLIPVTVELGGKDPFVVLDDSTTVRGLESIASILMRGVFQSAGQNCIGVERVIALPGTYDKLIDIVTPRVKALTLGSILLDSKDESSPFTPDVGAMISPAGFARLETLIAEAVDQGARLIHGGKRYNHPKHSRGHYFTPTLLVDVTPSMRIAQVELFAPVMVIMRASSVSDAIEIANSTPYALGASVFGHNSRDVETCIRNIKAGMVAVNDFGAFYAVQLPFGGVKGSGYGRFAGEEGLRGVSNLKAVCVDRFPKIVGTQIPPRVDYPIYKGEGAKRNGTGAWEMCKGVVETGYALDIVGRVRGILRILTNS
;
A
#
# COMPACT_ATOMS: atom_id res chain seq x y z
N MET A 1 26.43 4.47 0.38
CA MET A 1 25.00 4.61 0.03
C MET A 1 24.08 4.00 1.08
N ALA A 2 24.16 2.69 1.40
CA ALA A 2 23.25 2.04 2.36
C ALA A 2 23.14 2.76 3.74
N SER A 3 24.26 3.23 4.31
CA SER A 3 24.28 3.95 5.60
C SER A 3 23.48 5.26 5.59
N SER A 4 23.51 6.00 4.48
CA SER A 4 22.78 7.28 4.33
C SER A 4 21.26 7.08 4.25
N PHE A 5 20.81 5.96 3.68
CA PHE A 5 19.39 5.61 3.60
C PHE A 5 18.85 5.19 4.97
N LEU A 6 19.62 4.39 5.72
CA LEU A 6 19.33 4.03 7.11
C LEU A 6 19.20 5.27 8.02
N GLN A 7 20.05 6.29 7.84
CA GLN A 7 19.98 7.53 8.63
C GLN A 7 18.67 8.29 8.44
N LEU A 8 18.12 8.41 7.21
CA LEU A 8 16.81 9.05 7.00
C LEU A 8 15.69 8.30 7.72
N VAL A 9 15.65 6.96 7.60
CA VAL A 9 14.61 6.12 8.22
C VAL A 9 14.68 6.17 9.76
N PHE A 10 15.89 6.25 10.33
CA PHE A 10 16.07 6.39 11.79
C PHE A 10 15.60 7.76 12.30
N VAL A 11 16.02 8.85 11.65
CA VAL A 11 15.65 10.22 12.07
C VAL A 11 14.14 10.43 11.96
N ALA A 12 13.52 9.97 10.87
CA ALA A 12 12.06 10.10 10.66
C ALA A 12 11.21 9.40 11.74
N ARG A 13 11.73 8.33 12.36
CA ARG A 13 11.08 7.69 13.51
C ARG A 13 11.36 8.42 14.83
N PHE A 14 12.58 8.89 15.07
CA PHE A 14 12.93 9.55 16.34
C PHE A 14 12.33 10.95 16.51
N SER A 15 12.25 11.76 15.44
CA SER A 15 11.62 13.09 15.50
C SER A 15 10.13 13.06 15.91
N LYS A 16 9.48 11.89 15.84
CA LYS A 16 8.07 11.71 16.22
C LYS A 16 7.84 11.37 17.70
N LEU A 17 8.91 11.12 18.48
CA LEU A 17 8.82 10.92 19.94
C LEU A 17 8.96 12.23 20.74
N ILE A 18 9.79 13.17 20.26
CA ILE A 18 10.16 14.39 21.01
C ILE A 18 9.04 15.48 20.96
N ALA A 19 8.04 15.31 20.09
CA ALA A 19 7.06 16.35 19.74
C ALA A 19 5.75 16.33 20.55
N THR A 20 5.72 15.78 21.78
CA THR A 20 4.57 15.90 22.69
C THR A 20 4.98 16.15 24.14
N SER A 21 4.95 17.40 24.58
CA SER A 21 5.02 17.79 26.00
C SER A 21 3.96 18.86 26.29
N PRO A 22 3.01 18.64 27.22
CA PRO A 22 2.01 19.64 27.58
C PRO A 22 2.55 20.59 28.65
N ALA A 23 2.43 21.90 28.41
CA ALA A 23 2.64 22.91 29.44
C ALA A 23 1.31 23.25 30.13
N GLU A 24 1.16 22.88 31.40
CA GLU A 24 0.02 23.30 32.22
C GLU A 24 0.14 24.76 32.69
N ALA A 25 -0.99 25.38 33.04
CA ALA A 25 -1.09 26.81 33.30
C ALA A 25 -1.39 27.17 34.76
N GLY A 26 -0.64 28.14 35.31
CA GLY A 26 -1.07 28.91 36.47
C GLY A 26 -2.14 29.95 36.10
N ARG A 27 -3.10 30.21 36.99
CA ARG A 27 -4.27 31.07 36.73
C ARG A 27 -4.25 32.38 37.52
N GLY A 28 -4.89 33.41 36.96
CA GLY A 28 -5.35 34.61 37.67
C GLY A 28 -5.41 35.85 36.78
N THR A 29 -6.51 36.56 36.50
CA THR A 29 -7.96 36.42 36.69
C THR A 29 -8.58 37.75 36.22
N SER A 30 -9.78 37.75 35.60
CA SER A 30 -10.65 38.93 35.30
C SER A 30 -10.09 40.02 34.35
N SER A 31 -10.91 40.75 33.55
CA SER A 31 -12.36 40.69 33.29
C SER A 31 -12.75 41.48 32.02
N GLU A 32 -13.84 41.07 31.34
CA GLU A 32 -14.68 41.90 30.43
C GLU A 32 -14.02 42.45 29.13
N GLN A 33 -14.72 42.86 28.05
CA GLN A 33 -16.12 42.66 27.60
C GLN A 33 -16.16 42.56 26.04
N SER A 34 -17.32 42.68 25.39
CA SER A 34 -17.58 42.21 24.01
C SER A 34 -17.78 43.29 22.92
N CYS A 35 -17.59 42.87 21.65
CA CYS A 35 -18.10 43.43 20.38
C CYS A 35 -17.45 44.71 19.79
N GLY A 36 -17.46 44.78 18.44
CA GLY A 36 -17.05 45.95 17.63
C GLY A 36 -16.65 45.58 16.20
N GLU A 37 -17.07 46.35 15.20
CA GLU A 37 -16.79 46.11 13.76
C GLU A 37 -15.90 47.18 13.11
N CYS A 38 -15.28 46.82 11.98
CA CYS A 38 -15.00 47.66 10.79
C CYS A 38 -14.06 48.91 10.83
N VAL A 39 -13.08 48.86 9.91
CA VAL A 39 -12.54 49.97 9.08
C VAL A 39 -11.72 51.10 9.76
N GLY A 40 -10.51 51.38 9.24
CA GLY A 40 -9.77 52.63 9.50
C GLY A 40 -8.25 52.58 9.24
N VAL A 41 -7.69 53.65 8.63
CA VAL A 41 -6.27 53.85 8.23
C VAL A 41 -6.01 55.39 8.18
N PRO A 42 -4.80 55.98 8.39
CA PRO A 42 -3.56 55.61 9.12
C PRO A 42 -3.15 56.67 10.20
N LEU A 43 -1.92 56.60 10.76
CA LEU A 43 -0.92 57.69 11.04
C LEU A 43 0.10 57.22 12.12
N GLN A 44 1.43 57.16 11.83
CA GLN A 44 2.51 58.15 12.08
C GLN A 44 2.98 58.36 13.54
N GLY A 45 4.32 58.39 13.77
CA GLY A 45 4.98 58.68 15.06
C GLY A 45 6.02 57.62 15.52
N ASN A 46 7.20 57.43 14.91
CA ASN A 46 8.48 58.18 14.99
C ASN A 46 9.30 58.07 16.31
N LEU A 47 10.64 58.17 16.16
CA LEU A 47 11.77 58.11 17.14
C LEU A 47 12.35 56.68 17.38
N THR A 48 13.59 56.30 16.97
CA THR A 48 14.99 56.72 17.32
C THR A 48 15.40 56.37 18.77
N THR A 49 16.60 55.89 19.16
CA THR A 49 17.96 55.62 18.56
C THR A 49 18.85 54.96 19.66
N ALA A 50 20.04 54.34 19.47
CA ALA A 50 20.72 53.59 18.38
C ALA A 50 22.14 53.12 18.86
N ARG A 51 22.78 52.15 18.17
CA ARG A 51 24.17 51.59 18.41
C ARG A 51 24.31 50.64 19.63
N GLY A 52 25.22 49.64 19.65
CA GLY A 52 26.11 49.11 18.61
C GLY A 52 27.22 48.13 19.14
N THR A 53 27.98 47.54 18.20
CA THR A 53 29.37 47.00 18.30
C THR A 53 29.78 45.87 19.29
N ASP A 54 30.16 44.73 18.69
CA ASP A 54 31.46 44.01 18.78
C ASP A 54 31.96 43.21 20.02
N GLY A 55 32.71 42.13 19.73
CA GLY A 55 33.47 41.25 20.64
C GLY A 55 33.15 39.75 20.38
N LYS A 56 34.00 38.84 19.87
CA LYS A 56 35.43 38.48 20.10
C LYS A 56 35.73 38.12 21.57
N THR A 57 36.47 37.06 21.94
CA THR A 57 37.16 35.93 21.25
C THR A 57 37.58 34.90 22.31
N GLY A 58 37.87 33.64 21.97
CA GLY A 58 38.55 32.72 22.92
C GLY A 58 38.71 31.27 22.46
N SER A 59 39.95 30.76 22.44
CA SER A 59 40.31 29.39 22.06
C SER A 59 41.23 28.74 23.11
N GLY A 60 41.09 27.44 23.37
CA GLY A 60 41.99 26.69 24.24
C GLY A 60 41.88 25.17 24.09
N MET A 61 43.01 24.51 23.83
CA MET A 61 43.17 23.04 23.87
C MET A 61 43.59 22.60 25.28
N TYR A 62 43.42 21.31 25.63
CA TYR A 62 44.54 20.41 26.01
C TYR A 62 44.07 18.97 26.28
N SER A 63 45.03 18.06 26.49
CA SER A 63 44.88 16.62 26.79
C SER A 63 46.21 16.12 27.41
N ILE A 64 46.37 14.90 27.96
CA ILE A 64 45.52 13.71 27.95
C ILE A 64 45.78 12.83 29.21
N ASN A 65 44.87 11.90 29.52
CA ASN A 65 45.00 10.74 30.43
C ASN A 65 45.55 10.93 31.86
N ASN A 66 44.74 10.56 32.87
CA ASN A 66 44.93 9.23 33.46
C ASN A 66 43.67 8.71 34.21
N LYS A 67 43.72 7.43 34.62
CA LYS A 67 42.59 6.63 35.15
C LYS A 67 41.96 7.16 36.44
N CYS A 68 40.64 6.96 36.58
CA CYS A 68 40.02 6.53 37.84
C CYS A 68 38.67 5.82 37.56
N GLU A 69 38.19 5.03 38.51
CA GLU A 69 36.89 4.36 38.48
C GLU A 69 35.79 5.29 39.02
N VAL A 70 34.55 5.19 38.52
CA VAL A 70 33.27 5.52 39.19
C VAL A 70 32.10 5.23 38.24
N ALA A 71 30.95 4.79 38.77
CA ALA A 71 29.73 4.55 37.99
C ALA A 71 29.10 5.86 37.48
N SER A 72 28.49 5.86 36.28
CA SER A 72 27.96 7.07 35.66
C SER A 72 26.50 7.36 36.04
N PRO A 73 26.15 8.58 36.49
CA PRO A 73 24.77 8.98 36.82
C PRO A 73 23.75 8.89 35.68
N ARG A 74 24.19 8.68 34.43
CA ARG A 74 23.32 8.59 33.23
C ARG A 74 22.28 7.48 33.28
N VAL A 75 22.47 6.43 34.08
CA VAL A 75 21.49 5.34 34.18
C VAL A 75 20.24 5.79 34.93
N GLU A 76 20.38 6.52 36.05
CA GLU A 76 19.23 7.12 36.74
C GLU A 76 18.55 8.19 35.89
N GLU A 77 19.31 8.97 35.13
CA GLU A 77 18.77 9.99 34.21
C GLU A 77 17.94 9.35 33.07
N LEU A 78 18.35 8.19 32.53
CA LEU A 78 17.52 7.41 31.60
C LEU A 78 16.26 6.85 32.28
N LEU A 79 16.38 6.27 33.47
CA LEU A 79 15.25 5.70 34.21
C LEU A 79 14.22 6.77 34.63
N ALA A 80 14.68 7.97 34.97
CA ALA A 80 13.83 9.14 35.21
C ALA A 80 13.08 9.59 33.95
N THR A 81 13.72 9.53 32.77
CA THR A 81 13.07 9.78 31.48
C THR A 81 12.02 8.71 31.15
N PHE A 82 12.32 7.42 31.35
CA PHE A 82 11.34 6.32 31.18
C PHE A 82 10.12 6.47 32.09
N ARG A 83 10.28 7.00 33.30
CA ARG A 83 9.17 7.33 34.22
C ARG A 83 8.36 8.58 33.80
N LYS A 84 8.92 9.49 32.99
CA LYS A 84 8.25 10.73 32.54
C LYS A 84 7.43 10.57 31.25
N ASP A 85 7.92 9.84 30.25
CA ASP A 85 7.28 9.77 28.93
C ASP A 85 6.02 8.87 28.85
N GLY A 86 5.62 8.26 29.97
CA GLY A 86 4.44 7.40 30.04
C GLY A 86 4.54 6.11 29.20
N THR A 87 5.73 5.74 28.73
CA THR A 87 5.94 4.62 27.81
C THR A 87 5.46 3.28 28.38
N ALA A 88 5.68 3.02 29.68
CA ALA A 88 5.16 1.84 30.36
C ALA A 88 3.61 1.84 30.38
N GLN A 89 2.98 2.99 30.63
CA GLN A 89 1.53 3.12 30.58
C GLN A 89 0.99 2.95 29.15
N ARG A 90 1.67 3.47 28.11
CA ARG A 90 1.28 3.24 26.71
C ARG A 90 1.36 1.77 26.31
N VAL A 91 2.37 1.03 26.78
CA VAL A 91 2.46 -0.43 26.61
C VAL A 91 1.33 -1.14 27.36
N TRP A 92 1.02 -0.71 28.58
CA TRP A 92 -0.09 -1.24 29.39
C TRP A 92 -1.47 -0.96 28.77
N GLU A 93 -1.67 0.21 28.18
CA GLU A 93 -2.87 0.58 27.43
C GLU A 93 -3.02 -0.24 26.14
N TYR A 94 -1.92 -0.50 25.43
CA TYR A 94 -1.90 -1.39 24.27
C TYR A 94 -2.24 -2.84 24.66
N PHE A 95 -1.64 -3.33 25.75
CA PHE A 95 -1.93 -4.63 26.34
C PHE A 95 -3.40 -4.76 26.79
N ALA A 96 -3.94 -3.75 27.49
CA ALA A 96 -5.33 -3.73 27.92
C ALA A 96 -6.30 -3.65 26.73
N ALA A 97 -5.96 -2.92 25.67
CA ALA A 97 -6.74 -2.91 24.43
C ALA A 97 -6.77 -4.28 23.76
N ASP A 98 -5.63 -4.99 23.70
CA ASP A 98 -5.56 -6.33 23.10
C ASP A 98 -6.23 -7.41 23.98
N PHE A 99 -6.08 -7.35 25.30
CA PHE A 99 -6.79 -8.24 26.21
C PHE A 99 -8.32 -8.08 26.08
N LYS A 100 -8.83 -6.85 25.96
CA LYS A 100 -10.25 -6.57 25.71
C LYS A 100 -10.69 -6.98 24.29
N ARG A 101 -9.80 -6.90 23.29
CA ARG A 101 -10.02 -7.38 21.91
C ARG A 101 -10.12 -8.92 21.84
N ILE A 102 -9.32 -9.63 22.62
CA ILE A 102 -9.22 -11.10 22.60
C ILE A 102 -10.31 -11.76 23.45
N THR A 103 -10.60 -11.21 24.65
CA THR A 103 -11.54 -11.83 25.60
C THR A 103 -12.99 -11.38 25.45
N GLY A 104 -13.24 -10.21 24.83
CA GLY A 104 -14.57 -9.57 24.79
C GLY A 104 -15.06 -9.00 26.13
N ILE A 105 -14.25 -9.08 27.20
CA ILE A 105 -14.61 -8.58 28.54
C ILE A 105 -14.34 -7.07 28.60
N HIS A 106 -15.39 -6.26 28.48
CA HIS A 106 -15.24 -4.79 28.45
C HIS A 106 -15.02 -4.16 29.83
N ASP A 107 -15.65 -4.70 30.88
CA ASP A 107 -15.67 -4.14 32.25
C ASP A 107 -14.44 -4.50 33.10
N PHE A 108 -13.29 -4.77 32.47
CA PHE A 108 -12.02 -4.90 33.17
C PHE A 108 -11.49 -3.52 33.59
N ALA A 109 -11.57 -3.20 34.88
CA ALA A 109 -11.00 -2.01 35.50
C ALA A 109 -9.67 -2.36 36.19
N VAL A 110 -8.69 -1.46 36.15
CA VAL A 110 -7.30 -1.74 36.55
C VAL A 110 -6.74 -0.56 37.36
N SER A 111 -6.05 -0.84 38.46
CA SER A 111 -5.28 0.13 39.26
C SER A 111 -4.00 0.58 38.55
N SER A 112 -3.32 1.60 39.11
CA SER A 112 -2.21 2.28 38.42
C SER A 112 -0.92 1.44 38.33
N PRO A 113 0.00 1.73 37.39
CA PRO A 113 1.25 0.96 37.23
C PRO A 113 2.29 1.07 38.36
N ASN A 114 2.05 1.89 39.39
CA ASN A 114 3.08 2.30 40.35
C ASN A 114 3.44 1.24 41.41
N ASP A 115 2.61 0.20 41.60
CA ASP A 115 2.72 -0.74 42.72
C ASP A 115 3.70 -1.92 42.49
N VAL A 116 4.47 -1.93 41.38
CA VAL A 116 5.23 -3.11 40.92
C VAL A 116 6.73 -2.82 40.63
N LEU A 117 7.29 -1.70 41.10
CA LEU A 117 8.69 -1.33 40.84
C LEU A 117 9.48 -0.93 42.12
N SER A 118 9.81 -1.93 42.93
CA SER A 118 10.95 -1.89 43.87
C SER A 118 12.19 -2.52 43.22
N ASN A 119 13.38 -1.98 43.50
CA ASN A 119 14.63 -2.37 42.85
C ASN A 119 15.02 -3.84 43.12
N ASP A 120 15.50 -4.54 42.09
CA ASP A 120 16.89 -5.04 42.00
C ASP A 120 17.07 -6.00 40.81
N PHE A 121 17.33 -5.46 39.61
CA PHE A 121 17.78 -6.24 38.44
C PHE A 121 18.38 -5.30 37.37
N LEU A 122 19.70 -5.07 37.39
CA LEU A 122 20.45 -4.54 36.24
C LEU A 122 21.97 -4.61 36.43
N ASN A 123 22.59 -5.64 35.86
CA ASN A 123 23.98 -5.65 35.42
C ASN A 123 24.21 -6.90 34.57
N TRP A 124 24.55 -6.75 33.29
CA TRP A 124 25.29 -7.73 32.48
C TRP A 124 25.84 -7.00 31.25
N ASN A 125 26.95 -7.46 30.70
CA ASN A 125 27.77 -6.68 29.78
C ASN A 125 27.65 -7.19 28.33
N ILE A 126 27.67 -6.28 27.35
CA ILE A 126 27.57 -6.63 25.92
C ILE A 126 28.95 -6.61 25.28
N ASP A 127 29.45 -7.78 24.90
CA ASP A 127 30.46 -7.91 23.85
C ASP A 127 30.40 -9.30 23.19
N GLN A 128 30.89 -9.40 21.95
CA GLN A 128 30.98 -10.61 21.12
C GLN A 128 29.67 -11.35 20.77
N PHE A 129 29.23 -11.27 19.50
CA PHE A 129 29.08 -12.46 18.64
C PHE A 129 28.81 -12.08 17.17
N HIS A 130 29.62 -12.60 16.25
CA HIS A 130 29.34 -12.62 14.81
C HIS A 130 29.01 -14.05 14.38
N VAL A 131 27.90 -14.26 13.68
CA VAL A 131 27.56 -15.55 13.05
C VAL A 131 27.00 -15.30 11.65
N ASN A 132 27.64 -15.89 10.63
CA ASN A 132 27.06 -16.06 9.31
C ASN A 132 26.24 -17.35 9.29
N ILE A 133 25.09 -17.35 8.60
CA ILE A 133 24.28 -18.56 8.40
C ILE A 133 24.11 -18.81 6.90
N LEU A 134 24.46 -20.02 6.46
CA LEU A 134 24.19 -20.56 5.14
C LEU A 134 23.55 -21.95 5.31
N GLU A 135 22.65 -22.26 4.37
CA GLU A 135 21.90 -23.52 4.21
C GLU A 135 20.85 -23.88 5.29
N PRO A 136 19.75 -24.56 4.92
CA PRO A 136 18.62 -24.84 5.82
C PRO A 136 18.76 -26.17 6.55
N VAL A 137 18.63 -26.15 7.88
CA VAL A 137 18.59 -27.35 8.73
C VAL A 137 17.15 -27.86 8.86
N SER A 138 16.94 -29.16 8.69
CA SER A 138 15.69 -29.83 9.06
C SER A 138 15.54 -29.82 10.58
N VAL A 139 14.48 -29.20 11.10
CA VAL A 139 14.32 -28.96 12.54
C VAL A 139 13.98 -30.26 13.27
N ASP A 140 15.00 -30.86 13.87
CA ASP A 140 14.85 -31.83 14.94
C ASP A 140 14.52 -31.16 16.28
N THR A 141 13.85 -31.88 17.17
CA THR A 141 13.28 -31.33 18.42
C THR A 141 14.32 -30.69 19.34
N GLU A 142 15.58 -31.14 19.26
CA GLU A 142 16.70 -30.63 20.05
C GLU A 142 16.97 -29.13 19.86
N TYR A 143 16.72 -28.58 18.66
CA TYR A 143 16.92 -27.15 18.40
C TYR A 143 15.91 -26.25 19.14
N ILE A 144 14.72 -26.76 19.46
CA ILE A 144 13.71 -26.07 20.24
C ILE A 144 14.09 -26.08 21.72
N LEU A 145 14.64 -27.21 22.20
CA LEU A 145 15.11 -27.36 23.58
C LEU A 145 16.31 -26.43 23.87
N ALA A 146 17.31 -26.40 22.98
CA ALA A 146 18.49 -25.56 23.14
C ALA A 146 18.16 -24.05 23.19
N TRP A 147 17.14 -23.59 22.46
CA TRP A 147 16.70 -22.19 22.50
C TRP A 147 15.86 -21.86 23.75
N ALA A 148 15.11 -22.83 24.27
CA ALA A 148 14.41 -22.68 25.55
C ALA A 148 15.42 -22.58 26.72
N ASP A 149 16.35 -23.53 26.80
CA ASP A 149 17.39 -23.55 27.83
C ASP A 149 18.24 -22.28 27.83
N PHE A 150 18.60 -21.75 26.65
CA PHE A 150 19.33 -20.49 26.54
C PHE A 150 18.55 -19.30 27.13
N ILE A 151 17.24 -19.21 26.88
CA ILE A 151 16.38 -18.14 27.46
C ILE A 151 16.24 -18.32 28.98
N PHE A 152 16.06 -19.55 29.47
CA PHE A 152 15.92 -19.80 30.90
C PHE A 152 17.23 -19.59 31.67
N GLN A 153 18.38 -19.99 31.13
CA GLN A 153 19.69 -19.73 31.74
C GLN A 153 20.03 -18.23 31.75
N ALA A 154 19.72 -17.50 30.67
CA ALA A 154 19.86 -16.04 30.64
C ALA A 154 18.96 -15.32 31.65
N ALA A 155 17.81 -15.90 32.01
CA ALA A 155 16.94 -15.39 33.08
C ALA A 155 17.40 -15.82 34.49
N ALA A 156 18.15 -16.92 34.63
CA ALA A 156 18.65 -17.44 35.91
C ALA A 156 19.99 -16.82 36.36
N GLY A 157 20.74 -16.17 35.45
CA GLY A 157 21.94 -15.39 35.80
C GLY A 157 23.18 -16.22 36.18
N THR A 158 23.26 -17.47 35.71
CA THR A 158 24.33 -18.42 36.06
C THR A 158 25.48 -18.43 35.03
N ASP A 159 26.63 -17.87 35.39
CA ASP A 159 27.89 -17.90 34.62
C ASP A 159 28.55 -19.30 34.59
N SER A 160 28.17 -20.19 33.67
CA SER A 160 29.03 -21.34 33.30
C SER A 160 28.72 -22.03 31.96
N ALA A 161 29.81 -22.40 31.26
CA ALA A 161 29.94 -23.45 30.23
C ALA A 161 29.25 -23.26 28.84
N ALA A 162 30.07 -23.38 27.78
CA ALA A 162 29.62 -23.47 26.39
C ALA A 162 29.48 -24.94 25.92
N PRO A 163 28.53 -25.27 25.02
CA PRO A 163 28.32 -26.64 24.59
C PRO A 163 29.37 -27.12 23.57
N ILE A 164 30.04 -28.23 23.89
CA ILE A 164 30.88 -29.00 22.95
C ILE A 164 30.10 -30.25 22.53
N ILE A 165 29.71 -30.34 21.26
CA ILE A 165 29.14 -31.57 20.68
C ILE A 165 29.93 -31.94 19.41
N LYS A 166 30.41 -33.18 19.36
CA LYS A 166 30.96 -33.82 18.15
C LYS A 166 30.03 -34.97 17.75
N PRO A 167 29.61 -35.10 16.48
CA PRO A 167 28.80 -36.22 16.05
C PRO A 167 29.64 -37.50 15.94
N ALA A 168 29.10 -38.61 16.46
CA ALA A 168 29.66 -39.95 16.30
C ALA A 168 28.70 -40.80 15.45
N ILE A 169 29.01 -40.97 14.16
CA ILE A 169 28.17 -41.72 13.22
C ILE A 169 28.40 -43.23 13.40
N LYS A 170 27.32 -43.98 13.60
CA LYS A 170 27.26 -45.42 13.31
C LYS A 170 25.95 -45.75 12.60
N ALA A 171 26.07 -46.38 11.43
CA ALA A 171 24.93 -46.83 10.64
C ALA A 171 24.54 -48.26 11.00
N SER A 172 23.24 -48.56 10.90
CA SER A 172 22.70 -49.91 10.76
C SER A 172 21.48 -49.87 9.85
N ASP A 173 21.56 -50.52 8.69
CA ASP A 173 20.53 -50.55 7.65
C ASP A 173 19.92 -51.95 7.58
N ASP A 174 18.61 -52.09 7.87
CA ASP A 174 17.87 -53.27 7.43
C ASP A 174 16.33 -53.07 7.40
N ARG A 175 15.79 -52.72 6.21
CA ARG A 175 14.56 -53.23 5.51
C ARG A 175 13.20 -53.43 6.27
N PRO A 176 12.06 -53.72 5.58
CA PRO A 176 11.83 -53.83 4.13
C PRO A 176 10.75 -52.88 3.56
N LYS A 177 10.66 -52.83 2.23
CA LYS A 177 9.61 -52.11 1.48
C LYS A 177 8.31 -52.93 1.40
N GLN A 178 7.15 -52.32 1.63
CA GLN A 178 5.87 -52.78 1.07
C GLN A 178 5.13 -51.63 0.36
N LYS A 179 4.70 -51.87 -0.89
CA LYS A 179 3.69 -51.03 -1.54
C LYS A 179 2.31 -51.47 -1.04
N LYS A 180 1.46 -50.52 -0.66
CA LYS A 180 -0.01 -50.68 -0.67
C LYS A 180 -0.63 -49.42 -1.25
N GLU A 181 -1.51 -49.63 -2.22
CA GLU A 181 -2.36 -48.57 -2.78
C GLU A 181 -3.48 -48.27 -1.78
N PHE A 182 -3.88 -47.00 -1.69
CA PHE A 182 -5.07 -46.58 -0.93
C PHE A 182 -6.01 -45.83 -1.87
N PRO A 183 -7.30 -46.23 -1.97
CA PRO A 183 -8.27 -45.56 -2.83
C PRO A 183 -8.70 -44.21 -2.24
N HIS A 184 -9.08 -43.27 -3.11
CA HIS A 184 -9.60 -41.97 -2.71
C HIS A 184 -10.75 -42.09 -1.71
N ARG A 185 -10.67 -41.32 -0.61
CA ARG A 185 -11.79 -40.96 0.25
C ARG A 185 -11.83 -39.44 0.39
N HIS A 186 -13.01 -38.86 0.45
CA HIS A 186 -13.15 -37.43 0.75
C HIS A 186 -12.51 -37.11 2.11
N CYS A 187 -11.77 -36.01 2.16
CA CYS A 187 -11.31 -35.44 3.41
C CYS A 187 -12.45 -34.63 4.02
N ASP A 188 -13.06 -35.17 5.07
CA ASP A 188 -14.04 -34.45 5.89
C ASP A 188 -13.32 -33.30 6.61
N SER A 189 -13.63 -32.06 6.24
CA SER A 189 -12.96 -30.85 6.75
C SER A 189 -13.05 -30.72 8.27
N THR A 190 -14.20 -31.09 8.84
CA THR A 190 -14.45 -31.20 10.28
C THR A 190 -13.41 -32.07 10.98
N ARG A 191 -13.00 -33.17 10.33
CA ARG A 191 -12.04 -34.13 10.86
C ARG A 191 -10.61 -33.62 10.79
N CYS A 192 -10.24 -32.86 9.77
CA CYS A 192 -8.93 -32.21 9.70
C CYS A 192 -8.78 -31.05 10.71
N GLN A 193 -9.83 -30.25 10.93
CA GLN A 193 -9.84 -29.28 12.03
C GLN A 193 -9.68 -30.00 13.38
N THR A 194 -10.49 -31.03 13.65
CA THR A 194 -10.37 -31.84 14.89
C THR A 194 -8.99 -32.46 15.10
N ILE A 195 -8.25 -32.78 14.02
CA ILE A 195 -6.87 -33.31 14.11
C ILE A 195 -5.88 -32.18 14.43
N ASN A 196 -5.99 -31.02 13.78
CA ASN A 196 -5.17 -29.85 14.13
C ASN A 196 -5.43 -29.39 15.56
N ASP A 197 -6.69 -29.29 15.98
CA ASP A 197 -7.07 -28.85 17.33
C ASP A 197 -6.54 -29.82 18.41
N LYS A 198 -6.48 -31.12 18.12
CA LYS A 198 -5.88 -32.13 19.00
C LYS A 198 -4.35 -32.13 19.00
N ALA A 199 -3.72 -31.91 17.84
CA ALA A 199 -2.27 -31.69 17.78
C ALA A 199 -1.88 -30.42 18.56
N MET A 200 -2.70 -29.37 18.44
CA MET A 200 -2.54 -28.12 19.19
C MET A 200 -2.72 -28.31 20.69
N ALA A 201 -3.75 -29.04 21.13
CA ALA A 201 -3.92 -29.40 22.53
C ALA A 201 -2.71 -30.17 23.06
N GLY A 202 -2.22 -31.19 22.34
CA GLY A 202 -1.05 -31.97 22.75
C GLY A 202 0.24 -31.16 22.83
N VAL A 203 0.50 -30.24 21.90
CA VAL A 203 1.65 -29.32 21.97
C VAL A 203 1.53 -28.38 23.18
N LEU A 204 0.32 -27.88 23.47
CA LEU A 204 0.08 -27.02 24.62
C LEU A 204 0.20 -27.77 25.95
N GLU A 205 -0.29 -29.02 26.03
CA GLU A 205 -0.12 -29.91 27.19
C GLU A 205 1.35 -30.25 27.46
N ILE A 206 2.13 -30.57 26.41
CA ILE A 206 3.58 -30.83 26.54
C ILE A 206 4.32 -29.57 27.01
N TYR A 207 3.96 -28.39 26.49
CA TYR A 207 4.54 -27.11 26.90
C TYR A 207 4.18 -26.78 28.35
N LEU A 208 2.91 -26.92 28.75
CA LEU A 208 2.44 -26.69 30.12
C LEU A 208 3.05 -27.68 31.13
N SER A 209 3.19 -28.96 30.77
CA SER A 209 3.86 -29.96 31.60
C SER A 209 5.31 -29.57 31.85
N ARG A 210 6.08 -29.29 30.79
CA ARG A 210 7.49 -28.89 30.95
C ARG A 210 7.66 -27.54 31.65
N LEU A 211 6.69 -26.62 31.51
CA LEU A 211 6.67 -25.41 32.32
C LEU A 211 6.54 -25.78 33.81
N HIS A 212 5.56 -26.62 34.16
CA HIS A 212 5.36 -27.11 35.54
C HIS A 212 6.60 -27.84 36.09
N ASP A 213 7.19 -28.74 35.31
CA ASP A 213 8.42 -29.46 35.66
C ASP A 213 9.57 -28.47 35.96
N PHE A 214 9.73 -27.42 35.14
CA PHE A 214 10.74 -26.36 35.35
C PHE A 214 10.51 -25.55 36.64
N TRP A 215 9.26 -25.16 36.97
CA TRP A 215 8.95 -24.48 38.24
C TRP A 215 9.31 -25.36 39.45
N MET A 216 9.04 -26.67 39.37
CA MET A 216 9.35 -27.63 40.43
C MET A 216 10.87 -27.88 40.56
N GLU A 217 11.59 -28.02 39.46
CA GLU A 217 13.03 -28.30 39.43
C GLU A 217 13.87 -27.11 39.94
N HIS A 218 13.39 -25.87 39.72
CA HIS A 218 14.03 -24.64 40.22
C HIS A 218 13.51 -24.21 41.61
N GLY A 219 12.73 -25.06 42.29
CA GLY A 219 12.31 -24.86 43.69
C GLY A 219 11.33 -23.70 43.90
N ILE A 220 10.58 -23.29 42.87
CA ILE A 220 9.65 -22.16 42.95
C ILE A 220 8.31 -22.67 43.50
N ASP A 221 8.10 -22.51 44.80
CA ASP A 221 6.88 -22.97 45.48
C ASP A 221 5.61 -22.28 44.91
N THR A 222 4.54 -23.07 44.85
CA THR A 222 3.16 -22.60 44.74
C THR A 222 2.78 -21.47 45.69
N GLU A 223 3.40 -21.36 46.88
CA GLU A 223 3.26 -20.21 47.80
C GLU A 223 3.90 -18.92 47.23
N THR A 224 5.06 -19.03 46.56
CA THR A 224 5.73 -17.90 45.89
C THR A 224 4.89 -17.40 44.70
N LEU A 225 4.25 -18.32 43.97
CA LEU A 225 3.29 -17.98 42.91
C LEU A 225 2.00 -17.28 43.42
N LYS A 226 1.64 -17.39 44.70
CA LYS A 226 0.52 -16.63 45.30
C LYS A 226 0.88 -15.17 45.64
N THR A 227 2.16 -14.82 45.69
CA THR A 227 2.65 -13.52 46.17
C THR A 227 3.46 -12.72 45.14
N GLY A 228 4.13 -13.40 44.20
CA GLY A 228 4.90 -12.75 43.14
C GLY A 228 4.09 -12.42 41.89
N SER A 229 3.72 -11.15 41.72
CA SER A 229 3.17 -10.61 40.44
C SER A 229 4.08 -10.89 39.24
N VAL A 230 5.39 -10.96 39.48
CA VAL A 230 6.42 -11.38 38.49
C VAL A 230 6.16 -12.79 37.94
N GLY A 231 5.81 -13.76 38.78
CA GLY A 231 5.58 -15.15 38.34
C GLY A 231 4.36 -15.29 37.42
N ALA A 232 3.31 -14.51 37.70
CA ALA A 232 2.14 -14.41 36.82
C ALA A 232 2.48 -13.71 35.48
N ILE A 233 3.31 -12.65 35.50
CA ILE A 233 3.77 -11.95 34.31
C ILE A 233 4.65 -12.86 33.44
N VAL A 234 5.61 -13.59 34.02
CA VAL A 234 6.47 -14.55 33.29
C VAL A 234 5.64 -15.68 32.68
N SER A 235 4.71 -16.25 33.45
CA SER A 235 3.79 -17.28 32.95
C SER A 235 2.93 -16.77 31.79
N PHE A 236 2.40 -15.54 31.90
CA PHE A 236 1.62 -14.92 30.84
C PHE A 236 2.47 -14.64 29.59
N LEU A 237 3.70 -14.13 29.75
CA LEU A 237 4.62 -13.87 28.64
C LEU A 237 5.03 -15.16 27.93
N ALA A 238 5.27 -16.25 28.66
CA ALA A 238 5.54 -17.57 28.10
C ALA A 238 4.35 -18.10 27.28
N LEU A 239 3.13 -18.02 27.84
CA LEU A 239 1.90 -18.39 27.13
C LEU A 239 1.62 -17.52 25.91
N TYR A 240 1.88 -16.21 26.00
CA TYR A 240 1.71 -15.27 24.89
C TYR A 240 2.77 -15.50 23.79
N ALA A 241 4.01 -15.78 24.15
CA ALA A 241 5.07 -16.16 23.21
C ALA A 241 4.75 -17.50 22.52
N GLY A 242 4.26 -18.51 23.26
CA GLY A 242 3.76 -19.77 22.70
C GLY A 242 2.61 -19.54 21.71
N TYR A 243 1.61 -18.74 22.10
CA TYR A 243 0.49 -18.34 21.24
C TYR A 243 0.96 -17.62 19.95
N LEU A 244 1.90 -16.68 20.06
CA LEU A 244 2.50 -16.01 18.90
C LEU A 244 3.28 -16.98 18.00
N TYR A 245 4.02 -17.92 18.58
CA TYR A 245 4.73 -18.97 17.84
C TYR A 245 3.75 -19.85 17.06
N ILE A 246 2.67 -20.30 17.70
CA ILE A 246 1.58 -21.07 17.10
C ILE A 246 0.89 -20.31 15.94
N ILE A 247 0.62 -19.03 16.12
CA ILE A 247 0.09 -18.18 15.03
C ILE A 247 1.12 -18.03 13.90
N SER A 248 2.40 -17.89 14.22
CA SER A 248 3.44 -17.78 13.19
C SER A 248 3.57 -19.05 12.34
N LEU A 249 3.37 -20.24 12.93
CA LEU A 249 3.29 -21.52 12.22
C LEU A 249 2.02 -21.65 11.36
N THR A 250 0.83 -21.32 11.90
CA THR A 250 -0.42 -21.45 11.14
C THR A 250 -0.53 -20.48 9.96
N GLU A 251 0.12 -19.32 10.05
CA GLU A 251 0.25 -18.35 8.95
C GLU A 251 1.60 -18.44 8.20
N ALA A 252 2.39 -19.51 8.39
CA ALA A 252 3.70 -19.64 7.76
C ALA A 252 3.59 -19.71 6.22
N PRO A 253 4.46 -18.98 5.48
CA PRO A 253 4.50 -19.03 4.03
C PRO A 253 4.90 -20.43 3.55
N VAL A 254 4.28 -20.90 2.47
CA VAL A 254 4.61 -22.19 1.83
C VAL A 254 5.61 -21.97 0.70
N THR A 255 6.61 -22.82 0.57
CA THR A 255 7.49 -22.82 -0.62
C THR A 255 6.83 -23.61 -1.73
N PHE A 256 6.74 -23.02 -2.92
CA PHE A 256 6.22 -23.64 -4.14
C PHE A 256 7.11 -23.26 -5.32
N ASN A 257 7.11 -24.10 -6.37
CA ASN A 257 7.88 -23.86 -7.59
C ASN A 257 6.95 -23.67 -8.78
N VAL A 258 7.38 -22.83 -9.73
CA VAL A 258 6.68 -22.54 -10.99
C VAL A 258 7.68 -22.77 -12.12
N PRO A 259 7.34 -23.53 -13.18
CA PRO A 259 8.21 -23.64 -14.34
C PRO A 259 8.46 -22.26 -14.95
N LEU A 260 9.72 -21.84 -15.05
CA LEU A 260 10.07 -20.61 -15.73
C LEU A 260 9.80 -20.75 -17.24
N PRO A 261 9.16 -19.77 -17.90
CA PRO A 261 9.08 -19.69 -19.35
C PRO A 261 10.44 -19.84 -20.02
N GLU A 262 10.48 -20.46 -21.21
CA GLU A 262 11.75 -20.72 -21.88
C GLU A 262 12.53 -19.43 -22.17
N GLU A 263 11.83 -18.31 -22.43
CA GLU A 263 12.41 -17.02 -22.78
C GLU A 263 13.18 -16.35 -21.62
N LEU A 264 12.96 -16.77 -20.36
CA LEU A 264 13.71 -16.31 -19.20
C LEU A 264 15.07 -17.01 -19.06
N ARG A 265 15.24 -18.18 -19.67
CA ARG A 265 16.43 -19.02 -19.46
C ARG A 265 17.65 -18.43 -20.17
N ALA A 266 18.82 -18.60 -19.56
CA ALA A 266 20.09 -18.12 -20.13
C ALA A 266 20.46 -18.80 -21.46
N ASP A 267 19.99 -20.03 -21.69
CA ASP A 267 20.23 -20.86 -22.88
C ASP A 267 19.15 -20.71 -23.98
N TRP A 268 18.18 -19.81 -23.81
CA TRP A 268 17.07 -19.64 -24.74
C TRP A 268 17.51 -19.31 -26.18
N ASN A 269 17.01 -20.09 -27.15
CA ASN A 269 17.30 -19.90 -28.56
C ASN A 269 16.41 -18.79 -29.16
N ARG A 270 16.98 -17.58 -29.24
CA ARG A 270 16.29 -16.33 -29.57
C ARG A 270 15.82 -16.28 -31.03
N THR A 271 14.56 -16.63 -31.28
CA THR A 271 13.91 -16.33 -32.57
C THR A 271 13.83 -14.82 -32.76
N LYS A 272 14.41 -14.30 -33.85
CA LYS A 272 14.44 -12.87 -34.15
C LYS A 272 13.25 -12.46 -35.02
N TRP A 273 12.94 -11.18 -35.00
CA TRP A 273 11.96 -10.54 -35.89
C TRP A 273 12.06 -11.00 -37.35
N ASP A 274 13.28 -10.99 -37.89
CA ASP A 274 13.53 -11.25 -39.31
C ASP A 274 13.56 -12.74 -39.68
N ASP A 275 13.55 -13.64 -38.68
CA ASP A 275 13.38 -15.08 -38.88
C ASP A 275 11.92 -15.44 -39.16
N LEU A 276 10.96 -14.60 -38.72
CA LEU A 276 9.53 -14.80 -38.97
C LEU A 276 9.19 -14.66 -40.46
N LYS A 277 8.28 -15.52 -40.94
CA LYS A 277 7.86 -15.60 -42.35
C LYS A 277 6.34 -15.67 -42.48
N GLY A 278 5.83 -15.39 -43.68
CA GLY A 278 4.44 -15.64 -44.07
C GLY A 278 3.38 -14.85 -43.29
N LYS A 279 2.52 -15.55 -42.53
CA LYS A 279 1.42 -14.92 -41.78
C LYS A 279 1.89 -14.25 -40.48
N ALA A 280 2.77 -14.91 -39.72
CA ALA A 280 3.23 -14.42 -38.42
C ALA A 280 3.98 -13.08 -38.52
N ARG A 281 4.88 -12.93 -39.51
CA ARG A 281 5.59 -11.67 -39.75
C ARG A 281 4.65 -10.50 -40.07
N ARG A 282 3.67 -10.70 -40.95
CA ARG A 282 2.67 -9.67 -41.29
C ARG A 282 1.81 -9.29 -40.09
N ILE A 283 1.36 -10.27 -39.31
CA ILE A 283 0.63 -10.04 -38.05
C ILE A 283 1.45 -9.15 -37.10
N LEU A 284 2.75 -9.43 -36.91
CA LEU A 284 3.63 -8.61 -36.09
C LEU A 284 3.82 -7.19 -36.65
N GLU A 285 4.11 -7.06 -37.95
CA GLU A 285 4.35 -5.77 -38.61
C GLU A 285 3.09 -4.86 -38.59
N ASP A 286 1.89 -5.44 -38.63
CA ASP A 286 0.61 -4.74 -38.42
C ASP A 286 0.34 -4.43 -36.92
N GLN A 287 0.56 -5.38 -36.00
CA GLN A 287 0.40 -5.19 -34.54
C GLN A 287 1.23 -4.01 -34.03
N VAL A 288 2.45 -3.85 -34.53
CA VAL A 288 3.39 -2.79 -34.15
C VAL A 288 2.89 -1.39 -34.58
N GLN A 289 2.05 -1.33 -35.61
CA GLN A 289 1.29 -0.14 -36.03
C GLN A 289 -0.07 0.01 -35.29
N GLY A 290 -0.34 -0.83 -34.29
CA GLY A 290 -1.60 -0.84 -33.53
C GLY A 290 -2.76 -1.60 -34.19
N LYS A 291 -2.52 -2.34 -35.29
CA LYS A 291 -3.54 -3.13 -35.99
C LYS A 291 -3.49 -4.59 -35.51
N TRP A 292 -4.38 -4.94 -34.60
CA TRP A 292 -4.37 -6.26 -33.96
C TRP A 292 -5.04 -7.33 -34.82
N ASN A 293 -4.42 -8.53 -34.89
CA ASN A 293 -5.02 -9.69 -35.53
C ASN A 293 -6.04 -10.36 -34.60
N THR A 294 -7.18 -10.80 -35.15
CA THR A 294 -8.30 -11.34 -34.37
C THR A 294 -8.19 -12.83 -34.01
N GLU A 295 -7.17 -13.55 -34.50
CA GLU A 295 -6.94 -14.98 -34.15
C GLU A 295 -5.93 -15.16 -33.01
N ARG A 296 -4.86 -14.35 -33.00
CA ARG A 296 -3.71 -14.52 -32.10
C ARG A 296 -2.92 -13.23 -31.90
N ILE A 297 -2.21 -13.17 -30.78
CA ILE A 297 -1.16 -12.16 -30.52
C ILE A 297 0.22 -12.81 -30.77
N VAL A 298 1.09 -12.09 -31.48
CA VAL A 298 2.54 -12.27 -31.43
C VAL A 298 3.11 -11.31 -30.38
N SER A 299 3.77 -11.84 -29.35
CA SER A 299 4.51 -11.06 -28.35
C SER A 299 5.98 -11.02 -28.70
N TYR A 300 6.62 -9.88 -28.45
CA TYR A 300 8.00 -9.60 -28.82
C TYR A 300 8.60 -8.57 -27.86
N CYS A 301 9.93 -8.58 -27.71
CA CYS A 301 10.62 -7.65 -26.83
C CYS A 301 10.71 -6.23 -27.45
N PRO A 302 10.15 -5.17 -26.84
CA PRO A 302 10.20 -3.82 -27.39
C PRO A 302 11.60 -3.21 -27.49
N ALA A 303 12.58 -3.78 -26.77
CA ALA A 303 13.96 -3.28 -26.73
C ALA A 303 14.84 -3.75 -27.90
N ASP A 304 14.52 -4.89 -28.53
CA ASP A 304 15.38 -5.52 -29.55
C ASP A 304 14.66 -6.40 -30.60
N GLY A 305 13.34 -6.59 -30.49
CA GLY A 305 12.56 -7.34 -31.48
C GLY A 305 12.70 -8.87 -31.43
N ARG A 306 13.28 -9.46 -30.37
CA ARG A 306 13.18 -10.91 -30.13
C ARG A 306 11.73 -11.33 -29.94
N ILE A 307 11.34 -12.47 -30.48
CA ILE A 307 9.96 -12.98 -30.41
C ILE A 307 9.80 -13.81 -29.14
N LEU A 308 8.86 -13.42 -28.26
CA LEU A 308 8.58 -14.07 -26.97
C LEU A 308 7.48 -15.14 -27.11
N SER A 309 6.49 -14.91 -27.97
CA SER A 309 5.51 -15.94 -28.34
C SER A 309 4.89 -15.62 -29.70
N THR A 310 4.61 -16.65 -30.50
CA THR A 310 3.99 -16.49 -31.83
C THR A 310 2.48 -16.76 -31.83
N SER A 311 1.91 -17.17 -30.69
CA SER A 311 0.54 -17.67 -30.63
C SER A 311 -0.07 -17.63 -29.23
N ILE A 312 -0.09 -16.46 -28.58
CA ILE A 312 -0.95 -16.28 -27.39
C ILE A 312 -2.41 -16.39 -27.84
N PRO A 313 -3.21 -17.31 -27.27
CA PRO A 313 -4.60 -17.51 -27.66
C PRO A 313 -5.46 -16.33 -27.21
N LEU A 314 -6.43 -15.95 -28.05
CA LEU A 314 -7.43 -14.96 -27.71
C LEU A 314 -8.69 -15.63 -27.16
N ALA A 315 -9.17 -15.14 -26.02
CA ALA A 315 -10.43 -15.56 -25.43
C ALA A 315 -11.62 -15.18 -26.33
N THR A 316 -12.54 -16.11 -26.53
CA THR A 316 -13.87 -15.90 -27.11
C THR A 316 -14.89 -15.54 -26.02
N ARG A 317 -16.08 -15.06 -26.38
CA ARG A 317 -17.13 -14.65 -25.42
C ARG A 317 -17.54 -15.79 -24.49
N GLU A 318 -17.58 -17.00 -25.02
CA GLU A 318 -17.94 -18.23 -24.30
C GLU A 318 -16.84 -18.63 -23.29
N SER A 319 -15.57 -18.38 -23.62
CA SER A 319 -14.46 -18.58 -22.69
C SER A 319 -14.40 -17.51 -21.59
N VAL A 320 -14.94 -16.30 -21.85
CA VAL A 320 -15.07 -15.24 -20.84
C VAL A 320 -16.15 -15.58 -19.82
N ASP A 321 -17.35 -15.99 -20.25
CA ASP A 321 -18.39 -16.49 -19.34
C ASP A 321 -17.85 -17.68 -18.53
N LYS A 322 -17.26 -18.69 -19.19
CA LYS A 322 -16.65 -19.82 -18.48
C LYS A 322 -15.65 -19.38 -17.40
N ALA A 323 -14.77 -18.43 -17.69
CA ALA A 323 -13.84 -17.89 -16.69
C ALA A 323 -14.56 -17.23 -15.50
N VAL A 324 -15.60 -16.42 -15.75
CA VAL A 324 -16.40 -15.81 -14.68
C VAL A 324 -17.14 -16.88 -13.86
N GLN A 325 -17.74 -17.90 -14.50
CA GLN A 325 -18.42 -19.00 -13.80
C GLN A 325 -17.44 -19.86 -13.00
N ASP A 326 -16.23 -20.11 -13.49
CA ASP A 326 -15.19 -20.86 -12.78
C ASP A 326 -14.75 -20.09 -11.51
N ALA A 327 -14.47 -18.79 -11.65
CA ALA A 327 -14.17 -17.91 -10.52
C ALA A 327 -15.33 -17.86 -9.50
N LYS A 328 -16.57 -17.72 -9.97
CA LYS A 328 -17.79 -17.67 -9.15
C LYS A 328 -17.99 -18.94 -8.32
N ARG A 329 -17.75 -20.14 -8.89
CA ARG A 329 -17.84 -21.40 -8.15
C ARG A 329 -16.76 -21.52 -7.08
N ALA A 330 -15.52 -21.14 -7.40
CA ALA A 330 -14.42 -21.17 -6.44
C ALA A 330 -14.61 -20.17 -5.27
N GLN A 331 -15.24 -19.02 -5.55
CA GLN A 331 -15.44 -17.95 -4.57
C GLN A 331 -16.30 -18.36 -3.36
N VAL A 332 -17.24 -19.28 -3.54
CA VAL A 332 -18.19 -19.70 -2.48
C VAL A 332 -17.47 -20.26 -1.26
N GLU A 333 -16.44 -21.08 -1.47
CA GLU A 333 -15.58 -21.62 -0.40
C GLU A 333 -14.65 -20.52 0.14
N TRP A 334 -14.01 -19.76 -0.76
CA TRP A 334 -13.05 -18.72 -0.40
C TRP A 334 -13.65 -17.63 0.50
N ALA A 335 -14.92 -17.28 0.30
CA ALA A 335 -15.66 -16.33 1.14
C ALA A 335 -15.66 -16.72 2.63
N GLN A 336 -15.64 -18.02 2.94
CA GLN A 336 -15.67 -18.56 4.30
C GLN A 336 -14.29 -18.62 4.97
N THR A 337 -13.21 -18.33 4.24
CA THR A 337 -11.85 -18.37 4.80
C THR A 337 -11.61 -17.25 5.81
N THR A 338 -10.82 -17.57 6.84
CA THR A 338 -10.35 -16.62 7.86
C THR A 338 -9.28 -15.67 7.32
N PHE A 339 -9.13 -14.50 7.95
CA PHE A 339 -8.02 -13.58 7.61
C PHE A 339 -6.63 -14.21 7.78
N ALA A 340 -6.46 -15.20 8.67
CA ALA A 340 -5.22 -15.94 8.82
C ALA A 340 -4.86 -16.75 7.56
N GLN A 341 -5.83 -17.47 6.96
CA GLN A 341 -5.64 -18.18 5.69
C GLN A 341 -5.31 -17.21 4.54
N ARG A 342 -6.02 -16.06 4.48
CA ARG A 342 -5.76 -15.02 3.48
C ARG A 342 -4.38 -14.38 3.66
N ARG A 343 -3.93 -14.13 4.89
CA ARG A 343 -2.56 -13.70 5.21
C ARG A 343 -1.53 -14.74 4.81
N ARG A 344 -1.77 -16.04 5.06
CA ARG A 344 -0.85 -17.13 4.67
C ARG A 344 -0.58 -17.14 3.16
N LEU A 345 -1.62 -16.93 2.34
CA LEU A 345 -1.49 -16.79 0.89
C LEU A 345 -0.65 -15.55 0.52
N LEU A 346 -0.94 -14.38 1.10
CA LEU A 346 -0.17 -13.17 0.79
C LEU A 346 1.28 -13.25 1.28
N LYS A 347 1.55 -13.90 2.42
CA LYS A 347 2.91 -14.19 2.92
C LYS A 347 3.66 -15.13 1.97
N THR A 348 2.96 -16.13 1.43
CA THR A 348 3.49 -17.07 0.43
C THR A 348 3.86 -16.34 -0.87
N LEU A 349 2.99 -15.45 -1.36
CA LEU A 349 3.27 -14.58 -2.51
C LEU A 349 4.43 -13.60 -2.23
N LEU A 350 4.49 -13.00 -1.04
CA LEU A 350 5.56 -12.07 -0.66
C LEU A 350 6.91 -12.78 -0.60
N LYS A 351 6.97 -14.01 -0.07
CA LYS A 351 8.18 -14.84 -0.12
C LYS A 351 8.61 -15.09 -1.56
N TYR A 352 7.72 -15.56 -2.42
CA TYR A 352 8.03 -15.79 -3.83
C TYR A 352 8.55 -14.52 -4.54
N VAL A 353 7.90 -13.36 -4.31
CA VAL A 353 8.33 -12.07 -4.90
C VAL A 353 9.73 -11.65 -4.43
N LEU A 354 10.10 -11.95 -3.18
CA LEU A 354 11.43 -11.63 -2.65
C LEU A 354 12.51 -12.60 -3.13
N ASP A 355 12.19 -13.89 -3.25
CA ASP A 355 13.10 -14.94 -3.72
C ASP A 355 13.35 -14.84 -5.25
N HIS A 356 12.33 -14.52 -6.04
CA HIS A 356 12.33 -14.54 -7.52
C HIS A 356 12.34 -13.15 -8.18
N GLN A 357 12.91 -12.15 -7.50
CA GLN A 357 12.95 -10.76 -8.02
C GLN A 357 13.57 -10.68 -9.42
N ASP A 358 14.65 -11.42 -9.68
CA ASP A 358 15.36 -11.37 -10.96
C ASP A 358 14.57 -12.01 -12.11
N ASP A 359 13.79 -13.07 -11.85
CA ASP A 359 12.91 -13.71 -12.84
C ASP A 359 11.76 -12.77 -13.23
N ILE A 360 11.08 -12.20 -12.23
CA ILE A 360 9.96 -11.26 -12.40
C ILE A 360 10.43 -9.99 -13.13
N VAL A 361 11.56 -9.41 -12.70
CA VAL A 361 12.16 -8.23 -13.36
C VAL A 361 12.57 -8.55 -14.78
N THR A 362 13.17 -9.72 -15.05
CA THR A 362 13.57 -10.12 -16.41
C THR A 362 12.36 -10.31 -17.32
N ALA A 363 11.25 -10.88 -16.82
CA ALA A 363 9.99 -10.97 -17.55
C ALA A 363 9.44 -9.58 -17.91
N CYS A 364 9.40 -8.65 -16.95
CA CYS A 364 8.96 -7.27 -17.19
C CYS A 364 9.88 -6.54 -18.19
N CYS A 365 11.20 -6.68 -18.08
CA CYS A 365 12.17 -6.12 -19.03
C CYS A 365 11.97 -6.65 -20.45
N LEU A 366 11.65 -7.94 -20.61
CA LEU A 366 11.38 -8.55 -21.92
C LEU A 366 10.09 -8.00 -22.54
N ASP A 367 8.94 -8.13 -21.87
CA ASP A 367 7.64 -7.82 -22.50
C ASP A 367 7.36 -6.30 -22.61
N SER A 368 8.05 -5.46 -21.81
CA SER A 368 7.82 -3.99 -21.80
C SER A 368 9.01 -3.11 -22.20
N GLY A 369 10.22 -3.67 -22.30
CA GLY A 369 11.43 -2.95 -22.73
C GLY A 369 12.10 -2.05 -21.67
N LYS A 370 11.58 -1.99 -20.44
CA LYS A 370 12.12 -1.16 -19.34
C LYS A 370 13.46 -1.67 -18.77
N THR A 371 14.16 -0.83 -18.01
CA THR A 371 15.40 -1.23 -17.31
C THR A 371 15.11 -2.07 -16.05
N LYS A 372 16.09 -2.85 -15.57
CA LYS A 372 15.97 -3.62 -14.32
C LYS A 372 15.70 -2.73 -13.10
N VAL A 373 16.28 -1.53 -13.08
CA VAL A 373 16.11 -0.56 -11.99
C VAL A 373 14.70 0.03 -11.99
N ASP A 374 14.17 0.39 -13.16
CA ASP A 374 12.79 0.90 -13.30
C ASP A 374 11.76 -0.19 -12.95
N ALA A 375 12.05 -1.45 -13.29
CA ALA A 375 11.25 -2.59 -12.87
C ALA A 375 11.32 -2.81 -11.35
N SER A 376 12.48 -2.66 -10.71
CA SER A 376 12.61 -2.76 -9.26
C SER A 376 11.74 -1.71 -8.53
N PHE A 377 11.77 -0.45 -8.98
CA PHE A 377 10.95 0.61 -8.38
C PHE A 377 9.45 0.47 -8.65
N GLY A 378 9.04 0.14 -9.88
CA GLY A 378 7.62 0.15 -10.28
C GLY A 378 6.91 -1.20 -10.34
N GLU A 379 7.63 -2.32 -10.24
CA GLU A 379 7.04 -3.67 -10.10
C GLU A 379 7.24 -4.20 -8.68
N ILE A 380 8.50 -4.33 -8.25
CA ILE A 380 8.86 -5.12 -7.07
C ILE A 380 8.56 -4.34 -5.79
N LEU A 381 9.11 -3.13 -5.63
CA LEU A 381 8.98 -2.32 -4.41
C LEU A 381 7.51 -2.07 -4.04
N VAL A 382 6.73 -1.59 -5.00
CA VAL A 382 5.30 -1.27 -4.82
C VAL A 382 4.42 -2.51 -4.62
N THR A 383 4.81 -3.67 -5.15
CA THR A 383 4.09 -4.94 -4.91
C THR A 383 4.44 -5.55 -3.56
N ALA A 384 5.73 -5.55 -3.19
CA ALA A 384 6.17 -6.04 -1.88
C ALA A 384 5.52 -5.23 -0.75
N GLU A 385 5.44 -3.90 -0.89
CA GLU A 385 4.73 -3.04 0.05
C GLU A 385 3.20 -3.28 0.03
N LYS A 386 2.57 -3.38 -1.15
CA LYS A 386 1.14 -3.72 -1.25
C LYS A 386 0.81 -5.05 -0.55
N LEU A 387 1.66 -6.07 -0.70
CA LEU A 387 1.56 -7.34 0.01
C LEU A 387 1.75 -7.14 1.52
N LYS A 388 2.86 -6.54 1.94
CA LYS A 388 3.22 -6.38 3.36
C LYS A 388 2.18 -5.56 4.13
N TRP A 389 1.75 -4.44 3.59
CA TRP A 389 0.69 -3.61 4.17
C TRP A 389 -0.64 -4.36 4.28
N THR A 390 -1.02 -5.14 3.27
CA THR A 390 -2.28 -5.91 3.31
C THR A 390 -2.21 -7.04 4.35
N ILE A 391 -1.04 -7.67 4.51
CA ILE A 391 -0.79 -8.65 5.59
C ILE A 391 -0.91 -7.99 6.97
N ASP A 392 -0.29 -6.82 7.17
CA ASP A 392 -0.21 -6.15 8.47
C ASP A 392 -1.53 -5.44 8.87
N HIS A 393 -2.21 -4.81 7.92
CA HIS A 393 -3.30 -3.86 8.17
C HIS A 393 -4.66 -4.27 7.58
N GLY A 394 -4.71 -5.23 6.65
CA GLY A 394 -5.92 -5.54 5.87
C GLY A 394 -7.12 -5.95 6.71
N GLU A 395 -6.92 -6.75 7.77
CA GLU A 395 -8.00 -7.16 8.68
C GLU A 395 -8.56 -5.96 9.48
N LYS A 396 -7.69 -5.04 9.91
CA LYS A 396 -8.09 -3.78 10.57
C LYS A 396 -8.88 -2.88 9.61
N ALA A 397 -8.45 -2.79 8.35
CA ALA A 397 -9.14 -2.05 7.30
C ALA A 397 -10.56 -2.60 7.00
N LEU A 398 -10.77 -3.92 7.14
CA LEU A 398 -12.07 -4.57 6.94
C LEU A 398 -12.87 -4.82 8.24
N THR A 399 -12.37 -4.37 9.39
CA THR A 399 -13.07 -4.50 10.68
C THR A 399 -14.38 -3.67 10.70
N PRO A 400 -15.52 -4.22 11.17
CA PRO A 400 -16.78 -3.49 11.22
C PRO A 400 -16.72 -2.19 12.03
N GLN A 401 -17.17 -1.08 11.43
CA GLN A 401 -17.15 0.24 12.06
C GLN A 401 -18.47 0.53 12.78
N ASN A 402 -18.42 0.90 14.06
CA ASN A 402 -19.58 1.46 14.75
C ASN A 402 -19.95 2.83 14.15
N ARG A 403 -21.24 3.16 14.14
CA ARG A 403 -21.76 4.49 13.78
C ARG A 403 -22.53 5.08 14.97
N PRO A 404 -22.53 6.41 15.16
CA PRO A 404 -23.33 7.05 16.20
C PRO A 404 -24.84 6.82 15.97
N THR A 405 -25.63 7.16 16.99
CA THR A 405 -27.09 7.18 16.93
C THR A 405 -27.61 8.47 17.58
N ASN A 406 -28.83 8.90 17.23
CA ASN A 406 -29.47 10.05 17.84
C ASN A 406 -30.22 9.68 19.12
N PHE A 407 -30.71 10.68 19.87
CA PHE A 407 -31.43 10.47 21.14
C PHE A 407 -32.67 9.58 20.99
N LEU A 408 -33.52 9.83 19.99
CA LEU A 408 -34.73 9.04 19.73
C LEU A 408 -34.42 7.57 19.37
N MET A 409 -33.20 7.28 18.93
CA MET A 409 -32.72 5.95 18.54
C MET A 409 -31.58 5.46 19.44
N MET A 410 -31.47 5.96 20.68
CA MET A 410 -30.37 5.60 21.59
C MET A 410 -30.35 4.11 21.99
N TYR A 411 -31.50 3.44 21.88
CA TYR A 411 -31.66 1.99 22.09
C TYR A 411 -31.15 1.14 20.91
N LYS A 412 -30.74 1.74 19.78
CA LYS A 412 -30.11 1.03 18.66
C LYS A 412 -28.59 0.87 18.84
N LYS A 413 -28.02 -0.07 18.08
CA LYS A 413 -26.59 -0.22 17.80
C LYS A 413 -26.40 -0.25 16.29
N ASN A 414 -25.63 0.70 15.76
CA ASN A 414 -25.43 0.90 14.33
C ASN A 414 -23.99 0.49 13.96
N THR A 415 -23.84 -0.38 12.95
CA THR A 415 -22.54 -0.80 12.42
C THR A 415 -22.53 -0.82 10.90
N VAL A 416 -21.36 -0.59 10.29
CA VAL A 416 -21.09 -0.88 8.87
C VAL A 416 -20.14 -2.07 8.83
N ARG A 417 -20.50 -3.10 8.07
CA ARG A 417 -19.66 -4.27 7.79
C ARG A 417 -19.10 -4.19 6.37
N TYR A 418 -17.95 -4.81 6.17
CA TYR A 418 -17.35 -5.01 4.86
C TYR A 418 -17.42 -6.50 4.53
N GLU A 419 -18.05 -6.85 3.41
CA GLU A 419 -18.27 -8.23 2.98
C GLU A 419 -17.73 -8.42 1.56
N PRO A 420 -17.33 -9.63 1.14
CA PRO A 420 -16.97 -9.87 -0.25
C PRO A 420 -18.16 -9.60 -1.18
N LEU A 421 -17.86 -9.06 -2.36
CA LEU A 421 -18.81 -8.78 -3.43
C LEU A 421 -19.16 -10.04 -4.25
N GLY A 422 -18.25 -11.01 -4.32
CA GLY A 422 -18.38 -12.18 -5.20
C GLY A 422 -17.23 -12.24 -6.19
N VAL A 423 -17.53 -12.22 -7.50
CA VAL A 423 -16.51 -12.03 -8.54
C VAL A 423 -16.32 -10.54 -8.81
N VAL A 424 -15.07 -10.09 -8.76
CA VAL A 424 -14.65 -8.77 -9.26
C VAL A 424 -13.77 -8.94 -10.50
N SER A 425 -13.46 -7.85 -11.21
CA SER A 425 -12.62 -7.92 -12.40
C SER A 425 -11.64 -6.75 -12.49
N ALA A 426 -10.54 -6.96 -13.22
CA ALA A 426 -9.55 -5.92 -13.47
C ALA A 426 -9.11 -5.89 -14.94
N CYS A 427 -9.22 -4.74 -15.60
CA CYS A 427 -8.66 -4.47 -16.92
C CYS A 427 -7.42 -3.58 -16.75
N VAL A 428 -6.23 -4.08 -17.07
CA VAL A 428 -4.96 -3.53 -16.55
C VAL A 428 -3.94 -3.20 -17.63
N SER A 429 -3.17 -2.12 -17.44
CA SER A 429 -2.25 -1.56 -18.44
C SER A 429 -0.87 -2.24 -18.48
N TRP A 430 -0.27 -2.21 -19.68
CA TRP A 430 1.05 -2.78 -20.03
C TRP A 430 2.26 -2.11 -19.35
N ASN A 431 2.09 -0.97 -18.68
CA ASN A 431 3.22 -0.13 -18.29
C ASN A 431 3.93 -0.57 -17.01
N TYR A 432 3.23 -1.27 -16.11
CA TYR A 432 3.82 -2.03 -14.99
C TYR A 432 3.13 -3.40 -14.88
N PRO A 433 3.43 -4.35 -15.80
CA PRO A 433 2.57 -5.52 -16.03
C PRO A 433 2.57 -6.56 -14.90
N PHE A 434 3.54 -6.51 -13.97
CA PHE A 434 3.45 -7.32 -12.75
C PHE A 434 2.60 -6.60 -11.70
N HIS A 435 2.95 -5.36 -11.33
CA HIS A 435 2.22 -4.64 -10.29
C HIS A 435 0.74 -4.42 -10.64
N ASN A 436 0.45 -3.97 -11.86
CA ASN A 436 -0.91 -3.68 -12.30
C ASN A 436 -1.79 -4.95 -12.32
N LEU A 437 -1.21 -6.12 -12.55
CA LEU A 437 -1.90 -7.41 -12.55
C LEU A 437 -2.15 -7.90 -11.12
N ILE A 438 -1.13 -7.89 -10.26
CA ILE A 438 -1.22 -8.50 -8.92
C ILE A 438 -1.85 -7.57 -7.86
N SER A 439 -1.74 -6.25 -8.01
CA SER A 439 -2.27 -5.28 -7.03
C SER A 439 -3.80 -5.36 -6.85
N PRO A 440 -4.62 -5.48 -7.91
CA PRO A 440 -6.06 -5.79 -7.78
C PRO A 440 -6.33 -7.17 -7.18
N VAL A 441 -5.52 -8.18 -7.54
CA VAL A 441 -5.67 -9.56 -7.04
C VAL A 441 -5.44 -9.64 -5.53
N ILE A 442 -4.44 -8.92 -5.00
CA ILE A 442 -4.17 -8.81 -3.56
C ILE A 442 -5.38 -8.25 -2.81
N SER A 443 -5.96 -7.14 -3.31
CA SER A 443 -7.18 -6.55 -2.72
C SER A 443 -8.37 -7.53 -2.79
N ALA A 444 -8.60 -8.14 -3.96
CA ALA A 444 -9.74 -9.01 -4.21
C ALA A 444 -9.70 -10.28 -3.32
N LEU A 445 -8.59 -11.01 -3.35
CA LEU A 445 -8.44 -12.24 -2.58
C LEU A 445 -8.50 -11.97 -1.08
N PHE A 446 -7.88 -10.90 -0.57
CA PHE A 446 -7.93 -10.58 0.86
C PHE A 446 -9.34 -10.19 1.34
N ALA A 447 -10.11 -9.46 0.53
CA ALA A 447 -11.51 -9.17 0.82
C ALA A 447 -12.42 -10.43 0.79
N GLY A 448 -11.99 -11.51 0.13
CA GLY A 448 -12.73 -12.78 -0.01
C GLY A 448 -13.45 -12.94 -1.35
N ASN A 449 -13.06 -12.15 -2.35
CA ASN A 449 -13.56 -12.26 -3.72
C ASN A 449 -12.74 -13.25 -4.55
N ALA A 450 -13.30 -13.70 -5.67
CA ALA A 450 -12.52 -14.19 -6.81
C ALA A 450 -12.36 -13.07 -7.84
N ILE A 451 -11.40 -13.20 -8.75
CA ILE A 451 -11.06 -12.13 -9.71
C ILE A 451 -10.75 -12.63 -11.13
N VAL A 452 -11.31 -11.95 -12.12
CA VAL A 452 -10.99 -12.13 -13.54
C VAL A 452 -10.16 -10.93 -14.03
N VAL A 453 -8.92 -11.17 -14.45
CA VAL A 453 -7.99 -10.12 -14.91
C VAL A 453 -7.83 -10.19 -16.43
N LYS A 454 -8.06 -9.06 -17.13
CA LYS A 454 -7.72 -8.86 -18.53
C LYS A 454 -6.48 -7.94 -18.61
N PRO A 455 -5.29 -8.48 -18.95
CA PRO A 455 -4.09 -7.67 -19.15
C PRO A 455 -4.17 -6.92 -20.48
N SER A 456 -3.24 -6.00 -20.70
CA SER A 456 -3.01 -5.47 -22.03
C SER A 456 -2.39 -6.54 -22.94
N GLU A 457 -2.84 -6.52 -24.18
CA GLU A 457 -2.43 -7.37 -25.29
C GLU A 457 -0.95 -7.19 -25.67
N GLN A 458 -0.32 -6.10 -25.20
CA GLN A 458 1.11 -5.83 -25.39
C GLN A 458 2.01 -6.58 -24.39
N THR A 459 1.49 -7.00 -23.23
CA THR A 459 2.27 -7.67 -22.16
C THR A 459 1.63 -8.99 -21.72
N ALA A 460 0.91 -9.65 -22.64
CA ALA A 460 0.15 -10.86 -22.35
C ALA A 460 1.05 -12.09 -22.09
N TRP A 461 2.31 -12.07 -22.52
CA TRP A 461 3.26 -13.17 -22.28
C TRP A 461 3.67 -13.20 -20.81
N CYS A 462 4.19 -12.11 -20.26
CA CYS A 462 4.58 -12.08 -18.84
C CYS A 462 3.35 -12.17 -17.91
N SER A 463 2.21 -11.58 -18.29
CA SER A 463 0.95 -11.72 -17.53
C SER A 463 0.46 -13.16 -17.40
N SER A 464 0.78 -14.04 -18.35
CA SER A 464 0.44 -15.47 -18.25
C SER A 464 1.25 -16.14 -17.15
N PHE A 465 2.58 -15.99 -17.17
CA PHE A 465 3.48 -16.47 -16.12
C PHE A 465 3.10 -15.92 -14.74
N PHE A 466 2.76 -14.64 -14.62
CA PHE A 466 2.37 -14.04 -13.34
C PHE A 466 1.07 -14.60 -12.75
N VAL A 467 0.10 -15.01 -13.57
CA VAL A 467 -1.10 -15.70 -13.07
C VAL A 467 -0.80 -17.14 -12.67
N ASP A 468 0.08 -17.85 -13.38
CA ASP A 468 0.49 -19.20 -12.98
C ASP A 468 1.26 -19.21 -11.65
N VAL A 469 2.06 -18.17 -11.36
CA VAL A 469 2.63 -17.94 -10.02
C VAL A 469 1.55 -17.81 -8.94
N ILE A 470 0.51 -17.01 -9.19
CA ILE A 470 -0.57 -16.79 -8.23
C ILE A 470 -1.40 -18.06 -8.01
N ARG A 471 -1.64 -18.83 -9.08
CA ARG A 471 -2.35 -20.11 -9.05
C ARG A 471 -1.56 -21.19 -8.30
N ALA A 472 -0.25 -21.27 -8.51
CA ALA A 472 0.62 -22.18 -7.78
C ALA A 472 0.68 -21.83 -6.28
N ALA A 473 0.71 -20.54 -5.93
CA ALA A 473 0.60 -20.09 -4.54
C ALA A 473 -0.74 -20.51 -3.90
N LEU A 474 -1.86 -20.31 -4.60
CA LEU A 474 -3.20 -20.76 -4.16
C LEU A 474 -3.24 -22.27 -3.90
N VAL A 475 -2.79 -23.08 -4.86
CA VAL A 475 -2.73 -24.54 -4.74
C VAL A 475 -1.83 -24.98 -3.59
N SER A 476 -0.66 -24.34 -3.41
CA SER A 476 0.26 -24.65 -2.30
C SER A 476 -0.33 -24.35 -0.91
N CYS A 477 -1.26 -23.39 -0.82
CA CYS A 477 -2.01 -23.07 0.39
C CYS A 477 -3.28 -23.94 0.58
N GLY A 478 -3.61 -24.81 -0.39
CA GLY A 478 -4.79 -25.66 -0.34
C GLY A 478 -6.09 -25.01 -0.86
N HIS A 479 -5.97 -24.02 -1.76
CA HIS A 479 -7.11 -23.28 -2.31
C HIS A 479 -7.20 -23.43 -3.84
N SER A 480 -8.41 -23.27 -4.39
CA SER A 480 -8.64 -23.45 -5.83
C SER A 480 -7.88 -22.40 -6.67
N PRO A 481 -7.17 -22.80 -7.74
CA PRO A 481 -6.54 -21.87 -8.67
C PRO A 481 -7.58 -21.07 -9.47
N ASP A 482 -8.83 -21.54 -9.55
CA ASP A 482 -9.90 -20.86 -10.30
C ASP A 482 -10.32 -19.51 -9.69
N LEU A 483 -9.90 -19.22 -8.45
CA LEU A 483 -10.09 -17.91 -7.80
C LEU A 483 -9.44 -16.74 -8.57
N VAL A 484 -8.46 -17.04 -9.45
CA VAL A 484 -7.81 -16.06 -10.32
C VAL A 484 -7.84 -16.55 -11.76
N GLN A 485 -8.48 -15.78 -12.61
CA GLN A 485 -8.62 -16.08 -14.04
C GLN A 485 -7.93 -15.01 -14.89
N LEU A 486 -7.33 -15.44 -16.01
CA LEU A 486 -6.69 -14.57 -16.99
C LEU A 486 -7.49 -14.58 -18.30
N VAL A 487 -7.91 -13.41 -18.77
CA VAL A 487 -8.67 -13.22 -20.01
C VAL A 487 -7.87 -12.33 -20.96
N VAL A 488 -7.05 -12.96 -21.81
CA VAL A 488 -6.40 -12.26 -22.93
C VAL A 488 -7.40 -12.17 -24.08
N CYS A 489 -8.09 -11.04 -24.19
CA CYS A 489 -9.05 -10.76 -25.27
C CYS A 489 -8.75 -9.42 -25.95
N LEU A 490 -9.28 -9.20 -27.16
CA LEU A 490 -9.23 -7.92 -27.87
C LEU A 490 -10.55 -7.12 -27.71
N PRO A 491 -10.59 -5.83 -28.09
CA PRO A 491 -11.75 -4.95 -27.84
C PRO A 491 -13.12 -5.47 -28.30
N GLN A 492 -13.19 -6.30 -29.36
CA GLN A 492 -14.44 -6.90 -29.86
C GLN A 492 -15.00 -8.06 -29.01
N VAL A 493 -14.29 -8.46 -27.95
CA VAL A 493 -14.74 -9.43 -26.92
C VAL A 493 -14.70 -8.82 -25.51
N ALA A 494 -13.97 -7.73 -25.29
CA ALA A 494 -13.81 -7.08 -23.98
C ALA A 494 -15.13 -6.57 -23.35
N ASP A 495 -16.17 -6.34 -24.14
CA ASP A 495 -17.53 -6.08 -23.65
C ASP A 495 -18.11 -7.27 -22.87
N SER A 496 -17.87 -8.51 -23.31
CA SER A 496 -18.38 -9.71 -22.62
C SER A 496 -17.81 -9.92 -21.21
N LEU A 497 -16.68 -9.30 -20.86
CA LEU A 497 -16.19 -9.21 -19.48
C LEU A 497 -16.72 -7.96 -18.78
N THR A 498 -16.60 -6.80 -19.44
CA THR A 498 -16.89 -5.49 -18.82
C THR A 498 -18.38 -5.19 -18.65
N SER A 499 -19.28 -6.02 -19.19
CA SER A 499 -20.72 -6.01 -18.88
C SER A 499 -21.26 -7.36 -18.42
N HIS A 500 -20.42 -8.23 -17.83
CA HIS A 500 -20.86 -9.55 -17.38
C HIS A 500 -21.71 -9.44 -16.10
N GLU A 501 -22.93 -10.00 -16.08
CA GLU A 501 -23.88 -9.82 -14.96
C GLU A 501 -23.34 -10.32 -13.60
N ASP A 502 -22.56 -11.41 -13.60
CA ASP A 502 -21.91 -11.95 -12.40
C ASP A 502 -20.69 -11.14 -11.88
N VAL A 503 -20.26 -10.09 -12.58
CA VAL A 503 -19.12 -9.25 -12.16
C VAL A 503 -19.62 -8.07 -11.33
N SER A 504 -19.37 -8.11 -10.03
CA SER A 504 -19.92 -7.16 -9.06
C SER A 504 -19.11 -5.86 -8.89
N GLN A 505 -17.88 -5.81 -9.41
CA GLN A 505 -17.04 -4.60 -9.49
C GLN A 505 -16.01 -4.76 -10.61
N LEU A 506 -15.65 -3.65 -11.26
CA LEU A 506 -14.61 -3.58 -12.28
C LEU A 506 -13.58 -2.52 -11.92
N THR A 507 -12.30 -2.88 -11.92
CA THR A 507 -11.19 -1.93 -11.83
C THR A 507 -10.56 -1.75 -13.21
N PHE A 508 -10.54 -0.54 -13.74
CA PHE A 508 -9.91 -0.19 -15.01
C PHE A 508 -8.68 0.68 -14.78
N ILE A 509 -7.53 0.28 -15.35
CA ILE A 509 -6.27 1.02 -15.34
C ILE A 509 -5.84 1.22 -16.80
N GLY A 510 -5.77 2.46 -17.29
CA GLY A 510 -5.37 2.71 -18.66
C GLY A 510 -5.65 4.12 -19.21
N SER A 511 -6.03 4.20 -20.50
CA SER A 511 -6.18 5.48 -21.20
C SER A 511 -7.63 5.97 -21.23
N ARG A 512 -7.81 7.29 -21.14
CA ARG A 512 -9.12 7.97 -21.14
C ARG A 512 -10.07 7.53 -22.27
N PRO A 513 -9.63 7.37 -23.55
CA PRO A 513 -10.53 6.95 -24.63
C PRO A 513 -11.04 5.50 -24.51
N VAL A 514 -10.31 4.63 -23.82
CA VAL A 514 -10.73 3.25 -23.55
C VAL A 514 -11.65 3.22 -22.32
N ALA A 515 -11.35 4.02 -21.30
CA ALA A 515 -12.17 4.15 -20.08
C ALA A 515 -13.62 4.49 -20.39
N HIS A 516 -13.88 5.44 -21.30
CA HIS A 516 -15.25 5.77 -21.72
C HIS A 516 -16.02 4.55 -22.26
N LYS A 517 -15.39 3.73 -23.11
CA LYS A 517 -15.99 2.50 -23.67
C LYS A 517 -16.22 1.44 -22.59
N VAL A 518 -15.32 1.37 -21.60
CA VAL A 518 -15.42 0.43 -20.48
C VAL A 518 -16.57 0.82 -19.54
N CYS A 519 -16.71 2.11 -19.20
CA CYS A 519 -17.84 2.60 -18.40
C CYS A 519 -19.17 2.49 -19.15
N GLU A 520 -19.19 2.74 -20.47
CA GLU A 520 -20.36 2.52 -21.34
C GLU A 520 -20.78 1.04 -21.37
N SER A 521 -19.83 0.10 -21.36
CA SER A 521 -20.14 -1.32 -21.27
C SER A 521 -20.64 -1.70 -19.87
N ALA A 522 -19.94 -1.28 -18.81
CA ALA A 522 -20.29 -1.56 -17.42
C ALA A 522 -21.68 -1.05 -17.04
N ALA A 523 -22.12 0.08 -17.60
CA ALA A 523 -23.44 0.65 -17.38
C ALA A 523 -24.59 -0.28 -17.80
N LYS A 524 -24.39 -1.19 -18.77
CA LYS A 524 -25.42 -2.14 -19.22
C LYS A 524 -25.89 -3.07 -18.10
N SER A 525 -24.97 -3.41 -17.20
CA SER A 525 -25.18 -4.35 -16.08
C SER A 525 -24.97 -3.66 -14.72
N LEU A 526 -25.00 -2.32 -14.72
CA LEU A 526 -24.84 -1.43 -13.55
C LEU A 526 -23.57 -1.68 -12.70
N ILE A 527 -22.50 -2.20 -13.31
CA ILE A 527 -21.27 -2.58 -12.61
C ILE A 527 -20.53 -1.33 -12.12
N PRO A 528 -20.24 -1.20 -10.81
CA PRO A 528 -19.45 -0.08 -10.31
C PRO A 528 -18.01 -0.19 -10.79
N VAL A 529 -17.51 0.86 -11.45
CA VAL A 529 -16.16 0.92 -12.00
C VAL A 529 -15.26 1.79 -11.12
N THR A 530 -14.09 1.29 -10.71
CA THR A 530 -12.96 2.14 -10.27
C THR A 530 -12.07 2.41 -11.47
N VAL A 531 -11.79 3.68 -11.72
CA VAL A 531 -11.20 4.18 -12.97
C VAL A 531 -9.90 4.91 -12.62
N GLU A 532 -8.77 4.26 -12.86
CA GLU A 532 -7.42 4.84 -12.81
C GLU A 532 -7.01 5.21 -14.24
N LEU A 533 -6.62 6.47 -14.44
CA LEU A 533 -6.25 6.99 -15.74
C LEU A 533 -5.05 7.92 -15.61
N GLY A 534 -4.25 7.88 -16.67
CA GLY A 534 -3.07 8.70 -16.92
C GLY A 534 -3.11 10.16 -16.45
N GLY A 535 -1.91 10.72 -16.28
CA GLY A 535 -1.69 12.01 -15.64
C GLY A 535 -1.36 13.15 -16.60
N LYS A 536 -1.11 14.31 -16.00
CA LYS A 536 -0.31 15.40 -16.60
C LYS A 536 0.39 16.13 -15.46
N ASP A 537 1.05 15.33 -14.63
CA ASP A 537 1.19 15.64 -13.22
C ASP A 537 2.24 16.76 -13.00
N PRO A 538 1.88 17.80 -12.23
CA PRO A 538 2.74 18.95 -12.02
C PRO A 538 3.81 18.63 -10.97
N PHE A 539 5.06 18.98 -11.29
CA PHE A 539 6.20 19.00 -10.39
C PHE A 539 6.55 20.46 -10.11
N VAL A 540 6.00 21.01 -9.03
CA VAL A 540 6.13 22.42 -8.64
C VAL A 540 7.40 22.61 -7.83
N VAL A 541 8.25 23.57 -8.21
CA VAL A 541 9.51 23.88 -7.51
C VAL A 541 9.49 25.33 -7.02
N LEU A 542 9.22 25.49 -5.72
CA LEU A 542 9.23 26.78 -5.03
C LEU A 542 10.65 27.32 -4.87
N ASP A 543 10.80 28.63 -4.62
CA ASP A 543 12.09 29.33 -4.58
C ASP A 543 12.49 29.89 -3.20
N ASP A 544 11.98 29.29 -2.12
CA ASP A 544 12.54 29.52 -0.79
C ASP A 544 14.02 29.09 -0.72
N SER A 545 14.77 29.71 0.20
CA SER A 545 16.24 29.55 0.22
C SER A 545 16.72 28.11 0.41
N THR A 546 15.94 27.26 1.09
CA THR A 546 16.31 25.85 1.32
C THR A 546 16.06 25.03 0.07
N THR A 547 14.94 25.24 -0.61
CA THR A 547 14.62 24.60 -1.89
C THR A 547 15.61 25.03 -2.98
N VAL A 548 16.00 26.31 -3.03
CA VAL A 548 17.06 26.81 -3.93
C VAL A 548 18.42 26.15 -3.65
N ARG A 549 18.80 25.91 -2.39
CA ARG A 549 20.02 25.16 -2.04
C ARG A 549 19.91 23.65 -2.34
N GLY A 550 18.70 23.11 -2.36
CA GLY A 550 18.42 21.69 -2.58
C GLY A 550 18.31 21.24 -4.04
N LEU A 551 18.43 22.15 -5.02
CA LEU A 551 18.08 21.90 -6.42
C LEU A 551 18.74 20.68 -7.06
N GLU A 552 19.97 20.31 -6.70
CA GLU A 552 20.64 19.10 -7.22
C GLU A 552 19.93 17.79 -6.82
N SER A 553 19.42 17.75 -5.57
CA SER A 553 18.64 16.61 -5.07
C SER A 553 17.26 16.56 -5.75
N ILE A 554 16.61 17.72 -5.85
CA ILE A 554 15.32 17.89 -6.54
C ILE A 554 15.43 17.48 -8.01
N ALA A 555 16.50 17.91 -8.70
CA ALA A 555 16.81 17.49 -10.07
C ALA A 555 17.04 15.97 -10.16
N SER A 556 17.62 15.33 -9.14
CA SER A 556 17.78 13.88 -9.12
C SER A 556 16.45 13.12 -9.05
N ILE A 557 15.53 13.59 -8.21
CA ILE A 557 14.16 13.04 -8.11
C ILE A 557 13.40 13.31 -9.43
N LEU A 558 13.52 14.52 -9.98
CA LEU A 558 12.92 14.93 -11.25
C LEU A 558 13.39 14.06 -12.44
N MET A 559 14.69 13.73 -12.52
CA MET A 559 15.21 12.86 -13.57
C MET A 559 14.56 11.47 -13.53
N ARG A 560 14.34 10.88 -12.35
CA ARG A 560 13.54 9.64 -12.22
C ARG A 560 12.07 9.87 -12.58
N GLY A 561 11.49 10.96 -12.08
CA GLY A 561 10.08 11.30 -12.31
C GLY A 561 9.68 11.45 -13.79
N VAL A 562 10.58 11.94 -14.64
CA VAL A 562 10.37 12.04 -16.10
C VAL A 562 10.80 10.79 -16.86
N PHE A 563 11.98 10.23 -16.57
CA PHE A 563 12.61 9.25 -17.48
C PHE A 563 12.50 7.78 -17.05
N GLN A 564 12.06 7.48 -15.83
CA GLN A 564 11.84 6.09 -15.38
C GLN A 564 10.90 5.34 -16.34
N SER A 565 11.32 4.15 -16.78
CA SER A 565 10.58 3.33 -17.75
C SER A 565 10.25 4.09 -19.05
N ALA A 566 11.16 4.97 -19.49
CA ALA A 566 11.00 5.88 -20.62
C ALA A 566 9.77 6.81 -20.51
N GLY A 567 9.43 7.27 -19.29
CA GLY A 567 8.30 8.16 -19.04
C GLY A 567 6.92 7.50 -19.14
N GLN A 568 6.86 6.17 -19.26
CA GLN A 568 5.62 5.39 -19.40
C GLN A 568 5.00 5.12 -18.02
N ASN A 569 4.68 6.18 -17.28
CA ASN A 569 4.21 6.12 -15.90
C ASN A 569 2.98 7.04 -15.73
N CYS A 570 1.87 6.53 -15.18
CA CYS A 570 0.64 7.32 -15.04
C CYS A 570 0.84 8.55 -14.13
N ILE A 571 1.54 8.36 -13.02
CA ILE A 571 1.99 9.43 -12.11
C ILE A 571 3.29 10.11 -12.58
N GLY A 572 3.70 9.95 -13.84
CA GLY A 572 4.93 10.52 -14.39
C GLY A 572 4.96 12.05 -14.36
N VAL A 573 6.15 12.64 -14.17
CA VAL A 573 6.31 14.09 -14.27
C VAL A 573 6.15 14.52 -15.71
N GLU A 574 5.01 15.12 -16.01
CA GLU A 574 4.63 15.56 -17.35
C GLU A 574 4.68 17.09 -17.51
N ARG A 575 4.80 17.84 -16.40
CA ARG A 575 5.00 19.30 -16.37
C ARG A 575 5.83 19.72 -15.15
N VAL A 576 7.02 20.25 -15.38
CA VAL A 576 7.84 20.92 -14.35
C VAL A 576 7.43 22.39 -14.31
N ILE A 577 7.11 22.91 -13.12
CA ILE A 577 6.64 24.29 -12.93
C ILE A 577 7.55 24.95 -11.89
N ALA A 578 8.48 25.79 -12.33
CA ALA A 578 9.47 26.39 -11.45
C ALA A 578 9.27 27.91 -11.31
N LEU A 579 9.43 28.39 -10.06
CA LEU A 579 9.34 29.81 -9.70
C LEU A 579 10.62 30.59 -10.14
N PRO A 580 10.60 31.94 -10.13
CA PRO A 580 11.68 32.74 -10.72
C PRO A 580 13.06 32.47 -10.11
N GLY A 581 13.15 32.22 -8.79
CA GLY A 581 14.42 31.93 -8.13
C GLY A 581 15.01 30.53 -8.40
N THR A 582 14.26 29.62 -9.04
CA THR A 582 14.68 28.23 -9.33
C THR A 582 14.71 27.85 -10.81
N TYR A 583 13.88 28.48 -11.66
CA TYR A 583 13.68 28.07 -13.05
C TYR A 583 14.97 27.90 -13.86
N ASP A 584 15.77 28.98 -14.03
CA ASP A 584 16.94 28.94 -14.92
C ASP A 584 18.05 28.02 -14.36
N LYS A 585 18.24 28.02 -13.03
CA LYS A 585 19.17 27.10 -12.33
C LYS A 585 18.79 25.63 -12.53
N LEU A 586 17.49 25.31 -12.51
CA LEU A 586 17.02 23.94 -12.74
C LEU A 586 17.32 23.50 -14.17
N ILE A 587 17.17 24.39 -15.15
CA ILE A 587 17.55 24.14 -16.55
C ILE A 587 19.06 23.86 -16.66
N ASP A 588 19.89 24.67 -16.03
CA ASP A 588 21.35 24.49 -16.03
C ASP A 588 21.78 23.13 -15.44
N ILE A 589 21.12 22.68 -14.37
CA ILE A 589 21.38 21.39 -13.72
C ILE A 589 20.88 20.20 -14.55
N VAL A 590 19.66 20.24 -15.09
CA VAL A 590 19.10 19.08 -15.82
C VAL A 590 19.64 18.96 -17.24
N THR A 591 19.99 20.07 -17.91
CA THR A 591 20.47 20.06 -19.31
C THR A 591 21.63 19.09 -19.58
N PRO A 592 22.75 19.09 -18.82
CA PRO A 592 23.82 18.11 -19.02
C PRO A 592 23.38 16.69 -18.65
N ARG A 593 22.53 16.53 -17.63
CA ARG A 593 22.04 15.22 -17.16
C ARG A 593 21.15 14.55 -18.20
N VAL A 594 20.23 15.28 -18.84
CA VAL A 594 19.38 14.76 -19.93
C VAL A 594 20.22 14.41 -21.16
N LYS A 595 21.23 15.22 -21.50
CA LYS A 595 22.14 14.99 -22.64
C LYS A 595 23.06 13.77 -22.45
N ALA A 596 23.23 13.30 -21.22
CA ALA A 596 24.07 12.15 -20.88
C ALA A 596 23.31 10.81 -20.81
N LEU A 597 21.97 10.82 -20.79
CA LEU A 597 21.15 9.61 -20.67
C LEU A 597 21.36 8.65 -21.85
N THR A 598 21.74 7.42 -21.54
CA THR A 598 21.93 6.35 -22.53
C THR A 598 20.65 5.54 -22.75
N LEU A 599 20.42 5.15 -24.00
CA LEU A 599 19.31 4.28 -24.43
C LEU A 599 19.85 2.88 -24.76
N GLY A 600 19.15 1.82 -24.37
CA GLY A 600 19.55 0.45 -24.73
C GLY A 600 18.71 -0.66 -24.08
N SER A 601 19.15 -1.90 -24.26
CA SER A 601 18.52 -3.11 -23.73
C SER A 601 19.35 -3.65 -22.55
N ILE A 602 18.89 -3.40 -21.33
CA ILE A 602 19.62 -3.76 -20.09
C ILE A 602 19.97 -5.26 -20.00
N LEU A 603 19.21 -6.14 -20.68
CA LEU A 603 19.43 -7.59 -20.69
C LEU A 603 20.51 -8.04 -21.70
N LEU A 604 20.90 -7.16 -22.63
CA LEU A 604 21.90 -7.40 -23.66
C LEU A 604 23.17 -6.56 -23.42
N ASP A 605 23.03 -5.24 -23.34
CA ASP A 605 24.18 -4.32 -23.35
C ASP A 605 24.99 -4.36 -22.04
N SER A 606 24.39 -4.79 -20.92
CA SER A 606 25.11 -5.04 -19.66
C SER A 606 26.00 -6.28 -19.67
N LYS A 607 25.86 -7.14 -20.69
CA LYS A 607 26.68 -8.34 -20.92
C LYS A 607 27.72 -8.15 -22.03
N ASP A 608 27.76 -6.97 -22.63
CA ASP A 608 28.70 -6.61 -23.68
C ASP A 608 29.87 -5.85 -23.07
N GLU A 609 30.98 -6.55 -22.82
CA GLU A 609 32.22 -5.99 -22.26
C GLU A 609 32.83 -4.88 -23.14
N SER A 610 32.40 -4.73 -24.40
CA SER A 610 32.78 -3.61 -25.27
C SER A 610 31.91 -2.36 -25.07
N SER A 611 30.86 -2.41 -24.25
CA SER A 611 30.01 -1.28 -23.89
C SER A 611 30.58 -0.52 -22.69
N PRO A 612 31.10 0.72 -22.84
CA PRO A 612 31.61 1.49 -21.71
C PRO A 612 30.50 2.08 -20.81
N PHE A 613 29.22 1.87 -21.14
CA PHE A 613 28.07 2.43 -20.44
C PHE A 613 26.95 1.41 -20.23
N THR A 614 26.23 1.53 -19.11
CA THR A 614 25.01 0.78 -18.78
C THR A 614 23.78 1.61 -19.20
N PRO A 615 22.80 1.04 -19.94
CA PRO A 615 21.59 1.77 -20.35
C PRO A 615 20.79 2.40 -19.19
N ASP A 616 20.64 3.71 -19.22
CA ASP A 616 19.83 4.48 -18.24
C ASP A 616 18.33 4.38 -18.52
N VAL A 617 17.95 4.39 -19.81
CA VAL A 617 16.57 4.45 -20.29
C VAL A 617 16.28 3.29 -21.24
N GLY A 618 15.20 2.56 -20.97
CA GLY A 618 14.74 1.44 -21.79
C GLY A 618 14.01 1.87 -23.07
N ALA A 619 13.40 0.91 -23.74
CA ALA A 619 12.53 1.16 -24.89
C ALA A 619 11.10 1.55 -24.48
N MET A 620 10.38 2.15 -25.41
CA MET A 620 8.92 2.31 -25.33
C MET A 620 8.22 1.04 -25.80
N ILE A 621 6.98 0.79 -25.34
CA ILE A 621 6.23 -0.43 -25.66
C ILE A 621 5.91 -0.60 -27.17
N SER A 622 5.86 0.52 -27.91
CA SER A 622 5.46 0.58 -29.32
C SER A 622 5.90 1.89 -29.96
N PRO A 623 6.24 1.91 -31.27
CA PRO A 623 6.60 3.12 -31.99
C PRO A 623 5.37 3.91 -32.47
N ALA A 624 4.16 3.40 -32.26
CA ALA A 624 2.91 4.01 -32.76
C ALA A 624 2.68 5.45 -32.26
N GLY A 625 3.25 5.80 -31.09
CA GLY A 625 3.19 7.15 -30.54
C GLY A 625 4.20 8.14 -31.16
N PHE A 626 5.24 7.69 -31.86
CA PHE A 626 6.42 8.54 -32.16
C PHE A 626 6.09 9.73 -33.06
N ALA A 627 5.28 9.53 -34.11
CA ALA A 627 4.87 10.63 -34.99
C ALA A 627 4.06 11.70 -34.24
N ARG A 628 3.17 11.29 -33.32
CA ARG A 628 2.42 12.21 -32.45
C ARG A 628 3.34 13.02 -31.54
N LEU A 629 4.37 12.39 -30.97
CA LEU A 629 5.36 13.06 -30.13
C LEU A 629 6.17 14.08 -30.94
N GLU A 630 6.70 13.68 -32.10
CA GLU A 630 7.45 14.55 -33.02
C GLU A 630 6.61 15.76 -33.44
N THR A 631 5.32 15.58 -33.78
CA THR A 631 4.41 16.69 -34.08
C THR A 631 4.14 17.59 -32.86
N LEU A 632 3.89 17.04 -31.67
CA LEU A 632 3.66 17.83 -30.44
C LEU A 632 4.88 18.67 -30.04
N ILE A 633 6.08 18.16 -30.31
CA ILE A 633 7.35 18.83 -30.02
C ILE A 633 7.63 19.94 -31.05
N ALA A 634 7.40 19.67 -32.35
CA ALA A 634 7.51 20.68 -33.39
C ALA A 634 6.53 21.85 -33.16
N GLU A 635 5.25 21.56 -32.94
CA GLU A 635 4.23 22.58 -32.65
C GLU A 635 4.57 23.45 -31.43
N ALA A 636 5.17 22.87 -30.39
CA ALA A 636 5.57 23.62 -29.21
C ALA A 636 6.74 24.59 -29.50
N VAL A 637 7.69 24.17 -30.36
CA VAL A 637 8.79 25.02 -30.82
C VAL A 637 8.27 26.15 -31.74
N ASP A 638 7.35 25.84 -32.65
CA ASP A 638 6.66 26.86 -33.48
C ASP A 638 5.87 27.87 -32.64
N GLN A 639 5.40 27.46 -31.45
CA GLN A 639 4.72 28.31 -30.47
C GLN A 639 5.68 29.03 -29.49
N GLY A 640 7.00 28.88 -29.66
CA GLY A 640 8.03 29.62 -28.92
C GLY A 640 8.77 28.86 -27.82
N ALA A 641 8.47 27.58 -27.58
CA ALA A 641 9.27 26.77 -26.65
C ALA A 641 10.67 26.45 -27.22
N ARG A 642 11.66 26.25 -26.36
CA ARG A 642 13.02 25.90 -26.79
C ARG A 642 13.30 24.41 -26.56
N LEU A 643 13.55 23.68 -27.65
CA LEU A 643 14.07 22.31 -27.61
C LEU A 643 15.57 22.32 -27.29
N ILE A 644 15.94 21.90 -26.08
CA ILE A 644 17.33 21.90 -25.58
C ILE A 644 18.05 20.58 -25.89
N HIS A 645 17.31 19.47 -25.95
CA HIS A 645 17.81 18.15 -26.36
C HIS A 645 16.69 17.22 -26.83
N GLY A 646 17.04 16.19 -27.60
CA GLY A 646 16.15 15.11 -28.02
C GLY A 646 15.23 15.48 -29.19
N GLY A 647 13.93 15.25 -29.01
CA GLY A 647 12.86 15.64 -29.94
C GLY A 647 12.44 14.60 -30.99
N LYS A 648 13.02 13.39 -31.00
CA LYS A 648 12.86 12.45 -32.13
C LYS A 648 12.99 10.96 -31.75
N ARG A 649 12.52 10.08 -32.63
CA ARG A 649 12.86 8.65 -32.62
C ARG A 649 14.37 8.41 -32.65
N TYR A 650 14.84 7.35 -31.99
CA TYR A 650 16.25 6.95 -31.93
C TYR A 650 16.45 5.57 -32.57
N ASN A 651 17.21 5.51 -33.66
CA ASN A 651 17.55 4.27 -34.34
C ASN A 651 18.76 3.63 -33.63
N HIS A 652 18.53 2.70 -32.69
CA HIS A 652 19.60 2.12 -31.87
C HIS A 652 20.59 1.30 -32.72
N PRO A 653 21.91 1.56 -32.65
CA PRO A 653 22.88 0.98 -33.59
C PRO A 653 23.03 -0.54 -33.49
N LYS A 654 22.84 -1.12 -32.29
CA LYS A 654 22.86 -2.58 -32.07
C LYS A 654 21.47 -3.23 -32.18
N HIS A 655 20.40 -2.44 -31.98
CA HIS A 655 19.03 -2.95 -31.73
C HIS A 655 18.04 -2.27 -32.69
N SER A 656 18.23 -2.46 -34.00
CA SER A 656 17.47 -1.76 -35.05
C SER A 656 15.96 -2.08 -35.11
N ARG A 657 15.49 -3.05 -34.32
CA ARG A 657 14.07 -3.40 -34.11
C ARG A 657 13.49 -2.87 -32.79
N GLY A 658 14.30 -2.19 -31.96
CA GLY A 658 13.89 -1.64 -30.67
C GLY A 658 13.26 -0.25 -30.77
N HIS A 659 12.25 0.01 -29.95
CA HIS A 659 11.42 1.21 -30.03
C HIS A 659 11.92 2.31 -29.10
N TYR A 660 12.99 3.00 -29.50
CA TYR A 660 13.58 4.08 -28.69
C TYR A 660 13.16 5.47 -29.15
N PHE A 661 12.93 6.37 -28.20
CA PHE A 661 12.74 7.81 -28.40
C PHE A 661 13.80 8.56 -27.59
N THR A 662 14.40 9.61 -28.15
CA THR A 662 15.46 10.35 -27.44
C THR A 662 14.93 10.98 -26.16
N PRO A 663 15.65 10.89 -25.01
CA PRO A 663 15.39 11.74 -23.85
C PRO A 663 15.33 13.21 -24.29
N THR A 664 14.19 13.83 -24.03
CA THR A 664 13.84 15.13 -24.63
C THR A 664 13.67 16.18 -23.54
N LEU A 665 14.10 17.42 -23.82
CA LEU A 665 13.96 18.56 -22.92
C LEU A 665 13.45 19.77 -23.70
N LEU A 666 12.22 20.21 -23.38
CA LEU A 666 11.68 21.51 -23.79
C LEU A 666 11.57 22.42 -22.58
N VAL A 667 11.94 23.69 -22.79
CA VAL A 667 11.80 24.76 -21.82
C VAL A 667 11.01 25.92 -22.42
N ASP A 668 10.54 26.84 -21.58
CA ASP A 668 9.69 27.98 -21.92
C ASP A 668 8.33 27.54 -22.51
N VAL A 669 7.84 26.37 -22.10
CA VAL A 669 6.52 25.85 -22.48
C VAL A 669 5.42 26.57 -21.71
N THR A 670 4.40 27.05 -22.41
CA THR A 670 3.26 27.78 -21.81
C THR A 670 2.02 26.88 -21.64
N PRO A 671 1.06 27.25 -20.76
CA PRO A 671 -0.14 26.44 -20.51
C PRO A 671 -1.04 26.23 -21.72
N SER A 672 -0.99 27.11 -22.72
CA SER A 672 -1.80 27.02 -23.95
C SER A 672 -1.24 26.06 -25.00
N MET A 673 0.05 25.69 -24.93
CA MET A 673 0.66 24.77 -25.87
C MET A 673 0.06 23.36 -25.75
N ARG A 674 -0.23 22.71 -26.88
CA ARG A 674 -0.86 21.37 -26.88
C ARG A 674 -0.04 20.33 -26.12
N ILE A 675 1.30 20.44 -26.13
CA ILE A 675 2.23 19.58 -25.38
C ILE A 675 2.05 19.67 -23.84
N ALA A 676 1.56 20.80 -23.31
CA ALA A 676 1.24 20.96 -21.89
C ALA A 676 -0.15 20.40 -21.52
N GLN A 677 -1.05 20.23 -22.51
CA GLN A 677 -2.44 19.85 -22.29
C GLN A 677 -2.73 18.36 -22.51
N VAL A 678 -1.91 17.65 -23.29
CA VAL A 678 -2.06 16.22 -23.55
C VAL A 678 -0.96 15.41 -22.88
N GLU A 679 -1.33 14.25 -22.33
CA GLU A 679 -0.39 13.24 -21.84
C GLU A 679 0.52 12.74 -22.98
N LEU A 680 1.82 12.62 -22.70
CA LEU A 680 2.84 12.19 -23.64
C LEU A 680 3.19 10.72 -23.42
N PHE A 681 3.29 10.29 -22.16
CA PHE A 681 3.62 8.92 -21.74
C PHE A 681 4.95 8.44 -22.36
N ALA A 682 5.95 9.32 -22.33
CA ALA A 682 7.16 9.28 -23.15
C ALA A 682 8.32 10.04 -22.46
N PRO A 683 9.59 9.87 -22.86
CA PRO A 683 10.74 10.45 -22.16
C PRO A 683 10.94 11.93 -22.51
N VAL A 684 10.01 12.79 -22.09
CA VAL A 684 9.93 14.22 -22.47
C VAL A 684 9.77 15.12 -21.24
N MET A 685 10.86 15.80 -20.86
CA MET A 685 10.82 16.84 -19.83
C MET A 685 10.27 18.15 -20.42
N VAL A 686 9.17 18.63 -19.86
CA VAL A 686 8.54 19.92 -20.17
C VAL A 686 8.73 20.85 -18.98
N ILE A 687 9.42 21.98 -19.16
CA ILE A 687 9.62 22.99 -18.11
C ILE A 687 8.88 24.28 -18.44
N MET A 688 8.10 24.74 -17.46
CA MET A 688 7.19 25.88 -17.52
C MET A 688 7.59 26.90 -16.43
N ARG A 689 7.61 28.20 -16.77
CA ARG A 689 7.97 29.26 -15.82
C ARG A 689 6.71 29.77 -15.11
N ALA A 690 6.76 29.87 -13.79
CA ALA A 690 5.75 30.55 -12.98
C ALA A 690 6.31 31.87 -12.44
N SER A 691 5.44 32.88 -12.29
CA SER A 691 5.74 34.19 -11.70
C SER A 691 5.61 34.20 -10.17
N SER A 692 4.80 33.30 -9.60
CA SER A 692 4.48 33.24 -8.17
C SER A 692 3.93 31.87 -7.77
N VAL A 693 3.75 31.64 -6.46
CA VAL A 693 3.07 30.44 -5.93
C VAL A 693 1.63 30.32 -6.47
N SER A 694 0.89 31.43 -6.56
CA SER A 694 -0.49 31.43 -7.07
C SER A 694 -0.56 31.07 -8.56
N ASP A 695 0.35 31.62 -9.35
CA ASP A 695 0.49 31.32 -10.78
C ASP A 695 0.94 29.86 -11.00
N ALA A 696 1.90 29.36 -10.21
CA ALA A 696 2.29 27.94 -10.24
C ALA A 696 1.10 27.00 -9.94
N ILE A 697 0.19 27.39 -9.04
CA ILE A 697 -1.04 26.65 -8.74
C ILE A 697 -2.05 26.76 -9.90
N GLU A 698 -2.17 27.91 -10.57
CA GLU A 698 -3.03 28.07 -11.75
C GLU A 698 -2.51 27.23 -12.93
N ILE A 699 -1.22 27.32 -13.25
CA ILE A 699 -0.53 26.48 -14.23
C ILE A 699 -0.73 25.00 -13.86
N ALA A 700 -0.50 24.58 -12.62
CA ALA A 700 -0.71 23.20 -12.18
C ALA A 700 -2.16 22.73 -12.42
N ASN A 701 -3.14 23.59 -12.18
CA ASN A 701 -4.56 23.32 -12.35
C ASN A 701 -5.06 23.37 -13.81
N SER A 702 -4.38 24.08 -14.70
CA SER A 702 -4.78 24.42 -16.09
C SER A 702 -5.02 23.25 -17.06
N THR A 703 -5.01 22.01 -16.59
CA THR A 703 -5.13 20.78 -17.38
C THR A 703 -6.42 20.01 -17.06
N PRO A 704 -7.02 19.27 -18.02
CA PRO A 704 -8.16 18.38 -17.74
C PRO A 704 -7.81 17.16 -16.87
N TYR A 705 -6.52 16.86 -16.72
CA TYR A 705 -5.99 15.79 -15.88
C TYR A 705 -5.86 16.20 -14.40
N ALA A 706 -5.75 15.23 -13.50
CA ALA A 706 -5.58 15.42 -12.05
C ALA A 706 -5.30 14.10 -11.31
N LEU A 707 -4.24 13.37 -11.68
CA LEU A 707 -3.87 12.14 -10.98
C LEU A 707 -3.11 12.46 -9.68
N GLY A 708 -1.83 12.74 -9.79
CA GLY A 708 -0.96 13.20 -8.71
C GLY A 708 -0.47 14.65 -8.91
N ALA A 709 0.36 15.09 -7.96
CA ALA A 709 1.15 16.30 -8.00
C ALA A 709 2.37 16.15 -7.07
N SER A 710 3.46 16.85 -7.35
CA SER A 710 4.64 16.92 -6.49
C SER A 710 4.98 18.39 -6.20
N VAL A 711 5.26 18.73 -4.94
CA VAL A 711 5.55 20.10 -4.50
C VAL A 711 6.87 20.12 -3.74
N PHE A 712 7.89 20.79 -4.29
CA PHE A 712 9.19 20.95 -3.68
C PHE A 712 9.29 22.34 -3.05
N GLY A 713 9.49 22.39 -1.74
CA GLY A 713 9.28 23.59 -0.93
C GLY A 713 9.51 23.33 0.56
N HIS A 714 10.03 24.34 1.26
CA HIS A 714 10.27 24.32 2.71
C HIS A 714 9.60 25.50 3.43
N ASN A 715 9.03 26.48 2.71
CA ASN A 715 8.10 27.44 3.32
C ASN A 715 6.74 26.77 3.55
N SER A 716 6.44 26.42 4.81
CA SER A 716 5.20 25.75 5.19
C SER A 716 3.92 26.46 4.73
N ARG A 717 3.92 27.81 4.65
CA ARG A 717 2.75 28.57 4.18
C ARG A 717 2.49 28.34 2.69
N ASP A 718 3.54 28.33 1.88
CA ASP A 718 3.43 28.22 0.43
C ASP A 718 3.17 26.75 0.03
N VAL A 719 3.83 25.81 0.71
CA VAL A 719 3.58 24.37 0.58
C VAL A 719 2.13 24.02 0.93
N GLU A 720 1.59 24.47 2.07
CA GLU A 720 0.18 24.28 2.42
C GLU A 720 -0.77 24.96 1.43
N THR A 721 -0.38 26.13 0.92
CA THR A 721 -1.15 26.82 -0.13
C THR A 721 -1.17 26.02 -1.44
N CYS A 722 -0.09 25.32 -1.79
CA CYS A 722 -0.08 24.37 -2.90
C CYS A 722 -0.95 23.12 -2.62
N ILE A 723 -0.77 22.45 -1.48
CA ILE A 723 -1.53 21.23 -1.09
C ILE A 723 -3.04 21.48 -1.17
N ARG A 724 -3.51 22.59 -0.60
CA ARG A 724 -4.94 22.92 -0.53
C ARG A 724 -5.58 23.30 -1.87
N ASN A 725 -4.80 23.85 -2.81
CA ASN A 725 -5.35 24.46 -4.03
C ASN A 725 -4.99 23.75 -5.35
N ILE A 726 -3.99 22.86 -5.36
CA ILE A 726 -3.71 22.00 -6.52
C ILE A 726 -4.76 20.88 -6.56
N LYS A 727 -5.60 20.88 -7.61
CA LYS A 727 -6.67 19.89 -7.79
C LYS A 727 -6.08 18.62 -8.40
N ALA A 728 -5.49 17.77 -7.56
CA ALA A 728 -5.01 16.42 -7.87
C ALA A 728 -5.74 15.39 -6.99
N GLY A 729 -5.69 14.11 -7.37
CA GLY A 729 -6.17 13.00 -6.55
C GLY A 729 -5.22 12.63 -5.40
N MET A 730 -3.93 12.98 -5.53
CA MET A 730 -2.82 12.76 -4.59
C MET A 730 -1.82 13.92 -4.67
N VAL A 731 -1.14 14.29 -3.56
CA VAL A 731 -0.08 15.33 -3.55
C VAL A 731 1.10 14.85 -2.70
N ALA A 732 2.30 14.87 -3.27
CA ALA A 732 3.56 14.59 -2.58
C ALA A 732 4.31 15.91 -2.28
N VAL A 733 5.06 15.94 -1.18
CA VAL A 733 5.83 17.11 -0.74
C VAL A 733 7.29 16.71 -0.57
N ASN A 734 8.18 17.40 -1.26
CA ASN A 734 9.61 17.09 -1.38
C ASN A 734 9.93 15.66 -1.85
N ASP A 735 8.99 15.01 -2.52
CA ASP A 735 9.08 13.65 -3.05
C ASP A 735 8.20 13.50 -4.31
N PHE A 736 8.34 12.39 -5.02
CA PHE A 736 7.61 12.06 -6.25
C PHE A 736 7.05 10.63 -6.19
N GLY A 737 5.76 10.48 -6.49
CA GLY A 737 5.14 9.17 -6.76
C GLY A 737 5.08 8.17 -5.58
N ALA A 738 5.56 8.54 -4.40
CA ALA A 738 5.70 7.67 -3.22
C ALA A 738 4.39 7.05 -2.68
N PHE A 739 3.22 7.45 -3.19
CA PHE A 739 1.89 7.06 -2.70
C PHE A 739 1.70 5.55 -2.52
N TYR A 740 2.21 4.72 -3.45
CA TYR A 740 2.20 3.26 -3.31
C TYR A 740 3.19 2.75 -2.25
N ALA A 741 4.38 3.34 -2.15
CA ALA A 741 5.41 2.96 -1.19
C ALA A 741 5.03 3.32 0.28
N VAL A 742 3.93 4.06 0.48
CA VAL A 742 3.31 4.32 1.79
C VAL A 742 1.82 3.95 1.85
N GLN A 743 1.32 3.24 0.83
CA GLN A 743 -0.07 2.73 0.71
C GLN A 743 -1.18 3.75 1.01
N LEU A 744 -1.00 4.99 0.55
CA LEU A 744 -2.06 5.99 0.50
C LEU A 744 -3.11 5.64 -0.56
N PRO A 745 -4.37 6.13 -0.44
CA PRO A 745 -5.41 5.91 -1.44
C PRO A 745 -5.02 6.44 -2.83
N PHE A 746 -4.65 5.50 -3.72
CA PHE A 746 -4.20 5.80 -5.08
C PHE A 746 -5.36 5.92 -6.08
N GLY A 747 -5.35 6.98 -6.89
CA GLY A 747 -6.29 7.24 -7.98
C GLY A 747 -6.52 8.75 -8.20
N GLY A 748 -7.02 9.13 -9.37
CA GLY A 748 -7.15 10.54 -9.78
C GLY A 748 -8.48 11.22 -9.44
N VAL A 749 -8.65 12.42 -10.00
CA VAL A 749 -9.92 13.15 -10.16
C VAL A 749 -9.98 13.80 -11.56
N LYS A 750 -11.03 14.58 -11.87
CA LYS A 750 -11.28 15.16 -13.21
C LYS A 750 -11.18 14.08 -14.33
N GLY A 751 -10.41 14.32 -15.38
CA GLY A 751 -10.13 13.39 -16.47
C GLY A 751 -9.15 12.27 -16.13
N SER A 752 -8.54 12.25 -14.93
CA SER A 752 -7.71 11.15 -14.43
C SER A 752 -8.52 10.10 -13.63
N GLY A 753 -9.85 10.10 -13.77
CA GLY A 753 -10.71 9.04 -13.27
C GLY A 753 -11.31 9.28 -11.88
N TYR A 754 -11.73 8.20 -11.23
CA TYR A 754 -12.48 8.20 -9.96
C TYR A 754 -12.43 6.84 -9.25
N GLY A 755 -12.68 6.83 -7.94
CA GLY A 755 -12.43 5.67 -7.08
C GLY A 755 -10.97 5.58 -6.62
N ARG A 756 -10.64 4.56 -5.81
CA ARG A 756 -9.30 4.31 -5.25
C ARG A 756 -9.07 2.80 -5.10
N PHE A 757 -7.83 2.31 -5.26
CA PHE A 757 -7.51 0.86 -5.20
C PHE A 757 -6.23 0.47 -4.42
N ALA A 758 -5.43 1.44 -3.98
CA ALA A 758 -4.43 1.24 -2.93
C ALA A 758 -4.99 1.60 -1.53
N GLY A 759 -4.27 1.22 -0.48
CA GLY A 759 -4.64 1.52 0.91
C GLY A 759 -5.94 0.88 1.40
N GLU A 760 -6.48 1.45 2.48
CA GLU A 760 -7.71 1.01 3.16
C GLU A 760 -8.95 1.26 2.29
N GLU A 761 -8.97 2.36 1.56
CA GLU A 761 -10.00 2.74 0.59
C GLU A 761 -10.08 1.72 -0.54
N GLY A 762 -8.93 1.26 -1.05
CA GLY A 762 -8.87 0.29 -2.14
C GLY A 762 -9.33 -1.12 -1.77
N LEU A 763 -8.98 -1.56 -0.56
CA LEU A 763 -9.46 -2.84 -0.04
C LEU A 763 -10.98 -2.81 0.23
N ARG A 764 -11.51 -1.67 0.67
CA ARG A 764 -12.96 -1.45 0.81
C ARG A 764 -13.68 -1.24 -0.53
N GLY A 765 -13.01 -0.72 -1.55
CA GLY A 765 -13.56 -0.53 -2.91
C GLY A 765 -13.95 -1.83 -3.61
N VAL A 766 -13.41 -2.97 -3.16
CA VAL A 766 -13.80 -4.33 -3.58
C VAL A 766 -14.64 -5.06 -2.51
N SER A 767 -15.32 -4.32 -1.63
CA SER A 767 -16.18 -4.86 -0.57
C SER A 767 -17.59 -4.24 -0.58
N ASN A 768 -18.62 -5.04 -0.27
CA ASN A 768 -19.97 -4.57 0.02
C ASN A 768 -20.01 -3.86 1.38
N LEU A 769 -20.51 -2.62 1.43
CA LEU A 769 -20.71 -1.85 2.67
C LEU A 769 -22.10 -2.12 3.25
N LYS A 770 -22.26 -3.23 3.99
CA LYS A 770 -23.55 -3.57 4.62
C LYS A 770 -23.78 -2.74 5.88
N ALA A 771 -24.76 -1.83 5.83
CA ALA A 771 -25.28 -1.16 7.01
C ALA A 771 -26.15 -2.11 7.86
N VAL A 772 -25.88 -2.19 9.16
CA VAL A 772 -26.58 -3.06 10.11
C VAL A 772 -27.01 -2.24 11.32
N CYS A 773 -28.32 -2.10 11.51
CA CYS A 773 -28.96 -1.49 12.68
C CYS A 773 -29.69 -2.59 13.45
N VAL A 774 -29.38 -2.73 14.74
CA VAL A 774 -30.04 -3.70 15.64
C VAL A 774 -30.48 -3.01 16.93
N ASP A 775 -31.49 -3.56 17.60
CA ASP A 775 -31.81 -3.18 18.97
C ASP A 775 -30.69 -3.64 19.92
N ARG A 776 -30.26 -2.74 20.80
CA ARG A 776 -29.24 -3.00 21.82
C ARG A 776 -29.81 -3.85 22.97
N PHE A 777 -31.11 -3.73 23.22
CA PHE A 777 -31.83 -4.38 24.31
C PHE A 777 -33.14 -5.03 23.79
N PRO A 778 -33.09 -5.96 22.82
CA PRO A 778 -34.28 -6.44 22.09
C PRO A 778 -35.35 -7.13 22.95
N LYS A 779 -35.02 -7.51 24.20
CA LYS A 779 -35.97 -8.05 25.19
C LYS A 779 -36.63 -6.98 26.09
N ILE A 780 -36.24 -5.71 25.95
CA ILE A 780 -36.62 -4.61 26.85
C ILE A 780 -37.16 -3.41 26.07
N VAL A 781 -36.45 -3.00 25.01
CA VAL A 781 -36.82 -1.87 24.14
C VAL A 781 -36.55 -2.25 22.69
N GLY A 782 -37.59 -2.14 21.87
CA GLY A 782 -37.53 -2.25 20.41
C GLY A 782 -38.44 -1.20 19.76
N THR A 783 -38.38 -1.08 18.44
CA THR A 783 -39.24 -0.12 17.72
C THR A 783 -40.68 -0.62 17.67
N GLN A 784 -41.58 0.08 18.34
CA GLN A 784 -43.03 -0.10 18.25
C GLN A 784 -43.66 1.16 17.64
N ILE A 785 -44.71 0.98 16.84
CA ILE A 785 -45.51 2.08 16.29
C ILE A 785 -46.66 2.34 17.28
N PRO A 786 -46.80 3.54 17.88
CA PRO A 786 -47.92 3.84 18.77
C PRO A 786 -49.27 3.78 18.02
N PRO A 787 -50.35 3.25 18.62
CA PRO A 787 -51.65 3.06 17.94
C PRO A 787 -52.23 4.33 17.29
N ARG A 788 -51.84 5.52 17.77
CA ARG A 788 -52.22 6.81 17.18
C ARG A 788 -51.74 7.01 15.74
N VAL A 789 -50.55 6.51 15.44
CA VAL A 789 -49.83 6.70 14.18
C VAL A 789 -49.64 5.39 13.40
N ASP A 790 -50.20 4.29 13.91
CA ASP A 790 -50.27 3.00 13.22
C ASP A 790 -51.33 3.01 12.11
N TYR A 791 -51.23 2.09 11.14
CA TYR A 791 -52.09 2.06 9.96
C TYR A 791 -53.28 1.10 10.15
N PRO A 792 -54.53 1.52 9.85
CA PRO A 792 -54.93 2.83 9.33
C PRO A 792 -54.96 3.92 10.42
N ILE A 793 -54.36 5.09 10.14
CA ILE A 793 -54.13 6.20 11.08
C ILE A 793 -55.35 6.45 11.97
N TYR A 794 -55.17 6.25 13.28
CA TYR A 794 -56.26 6.35 14.24
C TYR A 794 -56.75 7.80 14.37
N LYS A 795 -57.86 8.08 13.66
CA LYS A 795 -58.53 9.38 13.69
C LYS A 795 -58.92 9.79 15.11
N GLY A 796 -59.18 8.83 15.99
CA GLY A 796 -59.58 9.09 17.38
C GLY A 796 -60.99 9.64 17.51
N GLU A 797 -61.34 9.95 18.75
CA GLU A 797 -62.72 10.20 19.17
C GLU A 797 -63.05 11.69 19.33
N GLY A 798 -64.34 11.99 19.41
CA GLY A 798 -64.86 13.34 19.60
C GLY A 798 -64.29 14.36 18.61
N ALA A 799 -63.88 15.52 19.12
CA ALA A 799 -63.35 16.63 18.32
C ALA A 799 -62.01 16.33 17.60
N LYS A 800 -61.28 15.27 17.98
CA LYS A 800 -60.00 14.90 17.31
C LYS A 800 -60.18 14.03 16.06
N ARG A 801 -61.42 13.63 15.73
CA ARG A 801 -61.77 12.69 14.64
C ARG A 801 -61.42 13.15 13.21
N ASN A 802 -60.86 14.34 13.06
CA ASN A 802 -60.22 14.81 11.81
C ASN A 802 -58.82 14.20 11.57
N GLY A 803 -58.23 13.52 12.56
CA GLY A 803 -56.93 12.85 12.45
C GLY A 803 -55.72 13.70 12.82
N THR A 804 -55.89 14.96 13.25
CA THR A 804 -54.74 15.83 13.58
C THR A 804 -53.93 15.33 14.78
N GLY A 805 -54.50 14.53 15.69
CA GLY A 805 -53.79 13.96 16.83
C GLY A 805 -52.54 13.15 16.44
N ALA A 806 -52.60 12.39 15.34
CA ALA A 806 -51.44 11.67 14.81
C ALA A 806 -50.31 12.64 14.36
N TRP A 807 -50.68 13.74 13.70
CA TRP A 807 -49.73 14.77 13.27
C TRP A 807 -49.14 15.55 14.46
N GLU A 808 -49.96 15.90 15.46
CA GLU A 808 -49.47 16.53 16.69
C GLU A 808 -48.51 15.62 17.45
N MET A 809 -48.81 14.31 17.56
CA MET A 809 -47.90 13.34 18.17
C MET A 809 -46.56 13.26 17.40
N CYS A 810 -46.59 13.17 16.07
CA CYS A 810 -45.38 13.18 15.24
C CYS A 810 -44.55 14.46 15.44
N LYS A 811 -45.18 15.64 15.47
CA LYS A 811 -44.48 16.89 15.80
C LYS A 811 -43.91 16.87 17.22
N GLY A 812 -44.59 16.25 18.18
CA GLY A 812 -44.09 16.07 19.55
C GLY A 812 -42.83 15.22 19.62
N VAL A 813 -42.77 14.12 18.85
CA VAL A 813 -41.56 13.28 18.70
C VAL A 813 -40.40 14.07 18.10
N VAL A 814 -40.66 14.86 17.05
CA VAL A 814 -39.64 15.72 16.42
C VAL A 814 -39.15 16.82 17.38
N GLU A 815 -40.06 17.53 18.05
CA GLU A 815 -39.71 18.54 19.05
C GLU A 815 -38.88 17.95 20.22
N THR A 816 -39.25 16.75 20.71
CA THR A 816 -38.51 16.03 21.77
C THR A 816 -37.08 15.69 21.35
N GLY A 817 -36.90 15.21 20.11
CA GLY A 817 -35.60 14.76 19.61
C GLY A 817 -34.67 15.87 19.13
N TYR A 818 -35.23 16.94 18.56
CA TYR A 818 -34.48 17.87 17.71
C TYR A 818 -34.67 19.36 18.04
N ALA A 819 -35.50 19.74 19.02
CA ALA A 819 -35.52 21.13 19.47
C ALA A 819 -34.14 21.53 20.03
N LEU A 820 -33.71 22.75 19.67
CA LEU A 820 -32.40 23.28 20.04
C LEU A 820 -32.32 23.60 21.55
N ASP A 821 -33.43 24.09 22.12
CA ASP A 821 -33.57 24.41 23.53
C ASP A 821 -34.40 23.36 24.30
N ILE A 822 -34.27 23.38 25.63
CA ILE A 822 -34.94 22.42 26.54
C ILE A 822 -36.46 22.64 26.58
N VAL A 823 -36.94 23.88 26.45
CA VAL A 823 -38.38 24.22 26.49
C VAL A 823 -39.10 23.63 25.28
N GLY A 824 -38.47 23.66 24.10
CA GLY A 824 -38.93 22.97 22.90
C GLY A 824 -39.00 21.45 23.08
N ARG A 825 -38.01 20.82 23.73
CA ARG A 825 -38.05 19.37 24.00
C ARG A 825 -39.14 18.98 24.99
N VAL A 826 -39.31 19.75 26.07
CA VAL A 826 -40.39 19.56 27.05
C VAL A 826 -41.77 19.79 26.41
N ARG A 827 -41.91 20.81 25.56
CA ARG A 827 -43.11 21.03 24.74
C ARG A 827 -43.40 19.83 23.84
N GLY A 828 -42.36 19.24 23.24
CA GLY A 828 -42.46 18.02 22.45
C GLY A 828 -43.03 16.86 23.26
N ILE A 829 -42.48 16.58 24.44
CA ILE A 829 -42.94 15.53 25.36
C ILE A 829 -44.41 15.76 25.75
N LEU A 830 -44.77 17.00 26.13
CA LEU A 830 -46.16 17.37 26.44
C LEU A 830 -47.09 17.19 25.23
N ARG A 831 -46.62 17.46 24.01
CA ARG A 831 -47.40 17.25 22.78
C ARG A 831 -47.58 15.77 22.43
N ILE A 832 -46.59 14.91 22.73
CA ILE A 832 -46.77 13.46 22.67
C ILE A 832 -47.85 13.04 23.67
N LEU A 833 -47.69 13.36 24.96
CA LEU A 833 -48.58 12.91 26.04
C LEU A 833 -50.03 13.42 25.89
N THR A 834 -50.24 14.56 25.24
CA THR A 834 -51.59 15.09 24.97
C THR A 834 -52.23 14.55 23.69
N ASN A 835 -51.53 13.74 22.90
CA ASN A 835 -52.02 13.25 21.60
C ASN A 835 -51.77 11.75 21.31
N SER A 836 -50.99 11.04 22.12
CA SER A 836 -50.86 9.57 22.13
C SER A 836 -52.22 8.89 22.24
#